data_AF-B4KNH3-F1
#
_entry.id   AF-B4KNH3-F1
#
_cell.length_a   1.000
_cell.length_b   1.000
_cell.length_c   1.000
_cell.angle_alpha   90.00
_cell.angle_beta   90.00
_cell.angle_gamma   90.00
#
_symmetry.space_group_name_H-M   'P 1'
#
loop_
_entity.id
_entity.type
_entity.pdbx_description
1 polymer ?
#
loop_
_entity_poly.entity_id
_entity_poly.type
_entity_poly.pdbx_seq_one_letter_code
_entity_poly.pdbx_strand_id
1 'polypeptide(L)'
;MLFRRSCTYNVEQSTRHYAKSSVTLCNLGVGATFGESILHDLPRDSTVVTKTTCELLRVEQQDFRLIWEKNKELMNDIITNCKIKNGFGPGVQPAAATSPTKRPLSPDHPNPALPITETPSPAMNRMGWALRTLLVVDNSSCLKDRKVSGKLIRKCAPGTELVDWLVNLAPIVHTRAQAAGMWQALLEEGVLTHVNKEQPFKDKCFLYRFRLDEEGGAAAAGTPSAEDLNAANEHIRDALSALFQRGPDATLRMILRKPSHERTPEELELVFEELVHIAALSHLSTSIKRELSSIIVFEAHAQAGTILFNQGDEGRSWYILLKGSVDVVIHGKGTVATLKTGDDFGKLALINDAPRAATIVLKENNCHLLRVDKEHFNRILRDVEANTLRLQEHGKDVLVLERVAKQRGQHSAFKYTVMSGTPNKMLEHLLETRLGQSVSGMDPFLDDFLLTHIVFMPVVQLVDELANYFHCDAHEEAQTPEDREYIINFKKRVIQFMQKWVMAVRHAAFEEPSVCDFIEDLAAEVEADPDLNEETSIIHNVLTQMARYQEDRNQNAGQKWKLPTNGQPICLFSGNATPSKTVIRPDDDIIFRVYCADHTYCTLRFPMHTTAELIKACAADKLQLNRGPDDLCLVEVKSNGERSVFKDNDVSIPTGLSLNGRLFVSVKDHLDALTPLPEQECPTEGVDIDLEILSTKELAYHITIFEWDLFWAVHEYELLYHTFGRHHFGKITANLDVFLRRFNEVQYWIVTELVSTPSLSKRVGLVRKFIKLAAYCKEYQNLNAFFAIVMGLSNMAVTRLHQTWEKIPSKFRKIFQEFEALIDPSRNHRAYRVFVGKLQPPLIPFMPLLLKDMTFAHEGNKTSLDGLVNFEKMHMMAQTMRTIRFCRSRSLGLEPPSPKSEGEVRSYISSFRVIDNQRVLTAMSQKVEPTRKLN
;
A
#
# COMPACT_ATOMS: atom_id res chain seq x y z
N MET A 1 -15.74 20.47 4.08
CA MET A 1 -15.83 19.35 5.04
C MET A 1 -15.07 18.18 4.45
N LEU A 2 -14.03 17.71 5.14
CA LEU A 2 -13.09 16.69 4.66
C LEU A 2 -12.95 15.59 5.72
N PHE A 3 -12.82 14.34 5.24
CA PHE A 3 -12.46 13.07 5.94
C PHE A 3 -13.57 12.43 6.82
N ARG A 4 -13.74 11.09 6.97
CA ARG A 4 -13.16 9.88 6.35
C ARG A 4 -14.13 8.67 6.56
N ARG A 5 -14.27 7.83 5.51
CA ARG A 5 -14.94 6.50 5.42
C ARG A 5 -16.47 6.42 5.53
N SER A 6 -17.01 5.31 4.99
CA SER A 6 -18.32 5.25 4.34
C SER A 6 -19.48 4.77 5.22
N CYS A 7 -20.65 5.37 5.02
CA CYS A 7 -21.93 5.02 5.66
C CYS A 7 -22.95 4.54 4.61
N THR A 8 -23.95 3.79 5.05
CA THR A 8 -25.04 3.26 4.22
C THR A 8 -26.34 3.96 4.60
N TYR A 9 -27.06 4.51 3.62
CA TYR A 9 -28.31 5.23 3.85
C TYR A 9 -29.51 4.33 3.51
N ASN A 10 -30.36 4.04 4.51
CA ASN A 10 -31.53 3.17 4.39
C ASN A 10 -32.84 3.95 4.54
N VAL A 11 -33.91 3.56 3.84
CA VAL A 11 -35.27 4.11 4.05
C VAL A 11 -36.26 2.98 4.30
N GLU A 12 -37.26 3.22 5.17
CA GLU A 12 -38.38 2.30 5.40
C GLU A 12 -39.34 2.32 4.20
N GLN A 13 -39.61 1.16 3.58
CA GLN A 13 -40.71 1.00 2.63
C GLN A 13 -41.93 0.38 3.32
N SER A 14 -43.11 0.95 3.06
CA SER A 14 -44.40 0.35 3.40
C SER A 14 -44.98 -0.33 2.17
N THR A 15 -44.74 -1.62 2.00
CA THR A 15 -45.50 -2.47 1.08
C THR A 15 -46.71 -3.05 1.83
N ARG A 16 -47.89 -2.97 1.23
CA ARG A 16 -49.09 -3.64 1.75
C ARG A 16 -48.81 -5.15 1.75
N HIS A 17 -48.73 -5.75 2.94
CA HIS A 17 -48.39 -7.16 3.22
C HIS A 17 -46.92 -7.55 2.99
N TYR A 18 -46.02 -7.25 3.94
CA TYR A 18 -44.99 -8.12 4.55
C TYR A 18 -44.14 -7.24 5.50
N ALA A 19 -43.39 -7.84 6.42
CA ALA A 19 -42.66 -7.16 7.51
C ALA A 19 -41.80 -5.96 7.05
N LYS A 20 -41.74 -4.89 7.88
CA LYS A 20 -40.92 -3.69 7.65
C LYS A 20 -39.46 -4.06 7.43
N SER A 21 -38.96 -3.94 6.19
CA SER A 21 -37.53 -4.08 5.88
C SER A 21 -36.95 -2.72 5.49
N SER A 22 -35.89 -2.30 6.18
CA SER A 22 -35.10 -1.13 5.82
C SER A 22 -34.19 -1.49 4.65
N VAL A 23 -34.15 -0.65 3.62
CA VAL A 23 -33.39 -0.98 2.39
C VAL A 23 -32.37 0.10 2.05
N THR A 24 -31.16 -0.33 1.68
CA THR A 24 -30.04 0.54 1.29
C THR A 24 -30.28 1.22 -0.05
N LEU A 25 -30.33 2.55 -0.05
CA LEU A 25 -30.49 3.39 -1.23
C LEU A 25 -29.15 3.75 -1.88
N CYS A 26 -28.16 4.10 -1.05
CA CYS A 26 -26.85 4.57 -1.49
C CYS A 26 -25.78 4.34 -0.42
N ASN A 27 -24.52 4.38 -0.85
CA ASN A 27 -23.35 4.45 0.02
C ASN A 27 -22.78 5.87 -0.01
N LEU A 28 -22.57 6.45 1.16
CA LEU A 28 -21.95 7.76 1.37
C LEU A 28 -20.47 7.57 1.67
N GLY A 29 -19.59 8.09 0.83
CA GLY A 29 -18.14 7.99 0.94
C GLY A 29 -17.49 9.19 1.62
N VAL A 30 -16.16 9.30 1.47
CA VAL A 30 -15.37 10.38 2.09
C VAL A 30 -15.77 11.74 1.51
N GLY A 31 -16.12 12.69 2.37
CA GLY A 31 -16.50 14.04 1.96
C GLY A 31 -17.99 14.21 1.64
N ALA A 32 -18.78 13.13 1.68
CA ALA A 32 -20.24 13.20 1.69
C ALA A 32 -20.74 13.85 3.00
N THR A 33 -21.88 14.53 2.93
CA THR A 33 -22.50 15.23 4.06
C THR A 33 -23.96 14.79 4.19
N PHE A 34 -24.46 14.66 5.41
CA PHE A 34 -25.84 14.28 5.69
C PHE A 34 -26.30 14.79 7.06
N GLY A 35 -27.61 14.83 7.29
CA GLY A 35 -28.21 15.15 8.60
C GLY A 35 -28.62 16.62 8.76
N GLU A 36 -28.58 17.40 7.69
CA GLU A 36 -28.98 18.81 7.64
C GLU A 36 -30.47 19.06 7.90
N SER A 37 -31.30 18.01 7.88
CA SER A 37 -32.72 18.07 8.27
C SER A 37 -32.95 18.65 9.67
N ILE A 38 -31.95 18.54 10.56
CA ILE A 38 -31.97 19.14 11.90
C ILE A 38 -32.02 20.67 11.90
N LEU A 39 -31.64 21.34 10.79
CA LEU A 39 -31.79 22.81 10.66
C LEU A 39 -33.25 23.24 10.69
N HIS A 40 -34.16 22.35 10.32
CA HIS A 40 -35.59 22.63 10.17
C HIS A 40 -36.47 21.80 11.13
N ASP A 41 -35.87 21.14 12.11
CA ASP A 41 -36.56 20.22 13.05
C ASP A 41 -37.38 19.13 12.33
N LEU A 42 -36.91 18.71 11.15
CA LEU A 42 -37.56 17.65 10.39
C LEU A 42 -37.16 16.28 10.96
N PRO A 43 -38.11 15.33 11.13
CA PRO A 43 -37.80 13.98 11.56
C PRO A 43 -36.86 13.27 10.57
N ARG A 44 -36.06 12.33 11.08
CA ARG A 44 -35.20 11.50 10.24
C ARG A 44 -35.99 10.32 9.70
N ASP A 45 -36.37 10.38 8.42
CA ASP A 45 -37.13 9.33 7.76
C ASP A 45 -36.25 8.22 7.13
N SER A 46 -34.99 8.15 7.56
CA SER A 46 -33.93 7.30 7.02
C SER A 46 -32.97 6.84 8.12
N THR A 47 -32.49 5.60 8.04
CA THR A 47 -31.48 5.05 8.95
C THR A 47 -30.10 5.07 8.28
N VAL A 48 -29.10 5.65 8.93
CA VAL A 48 -27.71 5.63 8.45
C VAL A 48 -26.92 4.63 9.27
N VAL A 49 -26.27 3.66 8.62
CA VAL A 49 -25.50 2.58 9.26
C VAL A 49 -24.06 2.61 8.76
N THR A 50 -23.10 2.51 9.66
CA THR A 50 -21.68 2.44 9.28
C THR A 50 -21.38 1.07 8.67
N LYS A 51 -20.97 1.01 7.39
CA LYS A 51 -20.66 -0.26 6.70
C LYS A 51 -19.29 -0.81 7.10
N THR A 52 -18.38 0.09 7.44
CA THR A 52 -17.00 -0.17 7.85
C THR A 52 -16.63 0.79 8.98
N THR A 53 -15.49 0.58 9.64
CA THR A 53 -14.95 1.56 10.61
C THR A 53 -14.82 2.93 9.96
N CYS A 54 -15.54 3.93 10.47
CA CYS A 54 -15.61 5.28 9.91
C CYS A 54 -15.30 6.37 10.94
N GLU A 55 -14.80 7.50 10.46
CA GLU A 55 -14.51 8.70 11.26
C GLU A 55 -15.47 9.81 10.82
N LEU A 56 -16.36 10.23 11.73
CA LEU A 56 -17.37 11.25 11.43
C LEU A 56 -17.09 12.52 12.22
N LEU A 57 -17.10 13.67 11.54
CA LEU A 57 -17.16 14.97 12.21
C LEU A 57 -18.61 15.29 12.55
N ARG A 58 -18.96 15.22 13.84
CA ARG A 58 -20.30 15.55 14.33
C ARG A 58 -20.36 17.01 14.75
N VAL A 59 -21.33 17.76 14.21
CA VAL A 59 -21.68 19.10 14.69
C VAL A 59 -23.05 19.01 15.35
N GLU A 60 -23.18 19.55 16.56
CA GLU A 60 -24.45 19.54 17.28
C GLU A 60 -25.44 20.53 16.66
N GLN A 61 -26.74 20.27 16.83
CA GLN A 61 -27.80 21.03 16.15
C GLN A 61 -27.71 22.54 16.42
N GLN A 62 -27.42 22.93 17.67
CA GLN A 62 -27.31 24.32 18.07
C GLN A 62 -26.14 25.03 17.37
N ASP A 63 -24.96 24.41 17.38
CA ASP A 63 -23.78 24.95 16.71
C ASP A 63 -23.98 25.01 15.19
N PHE A 64 -24.63 23.99 14.62
CA PHE A 64 -24.89 23.94 13.19
C PHE A 64 -25.84 25.06 12.74
N ARG A 65 -26.86 25.39 13.53
CA ARG A 65 -27.74 26.54 13.28
C ARG A 65 -26.97 27.86 13.32
N LEU A 66 -26.15 28.06 14.33
CA LEU A 66 -25.33 29.27 14.46
C LEU A 66 -24.36 29.45 13.28
N ILE A 67 -23.75 28.36 12.82
CA ILE A 67 -22.86 28.37 11.65
C ILE A 67 -23.65 28.69 10.38
N TRP A 68 -24.82 28.05 10.20
CA TRP A 68 -25.70 28.27 9.05
C TRP A 68 -26.22 29.70 8.96
N GLU A 69 -26.67 30.27 10.07
CA GLU A 69 -27.18 31.66 10.12
C GLU A 69 -26.08 32.67 9.73
N LYS A 70 -24.83 32.43 10.15
CA LYS A 70 -23.70 33.31 9.83
C LYS A 70 -23.16 33.16 8.40
N ASN A 71 -23.28 31.97 7.80
CA ASN A 71 -22.58 31.63 6.56
C ASN A 71 -23.50 31.06 5.47
N LYS A 72 -24.79 31.38 5.54
CA LYS A 72 -25.84 30.80 4.69
C LYS A 72 -25.48 30.77 3.20
N GLU A 73 -24.95 31.87 2.68
CA GLU A 73 -24.59 31.98 1.26
C GLU A 73 -23.46 31.03 0.85
N LEU A 74 -22.51 30.76 1.75
CA LEU A 74 -21.38 29.85 1.51
C LEU A 74 -21.77 28.37 1.66
N MET A 75 -22.90 28.09 2.33
CA MET A 75 -23.32 26.73 2.67
C MET A 75 -24.46 26.21 1.80
N ASN A 76 -25.09 27.06 0.98
CA ASN A 76 -26.19 26.67 0.07
C ASN A 76 -25.81 25.55 -0.91
N ASP A 77 -24.54 25.44 -1.31
CA ASP A 77 -24.07 24.37 -2.22
C ASP A 77 -23.86 23.03 -1.48
N ILE A 78 -23.70 23.09 -0.15
CA ILE A 78 -23.39 21.94 0.71
C ILE A 78 -24.67 21.36 1.34
N ILE A 79 -25.64 22.21 1.69
CA ILE A 79 -26.89 21.84 2.33
C ILE A 79 -27.98 21.59 1.30
N THR A 80 -28.60 20.42 1.39
CA THR A 80 -29.71 20.01 0.55
C THR A 80 -30.91 20.94 0.78
N ASN A 81 -31.43 21.57 -0.28
CA ASN A 81 -32.57 22.50 -0.15
C ASN A 81 -33.85 21.75 0.26
N CYS A 82 -34.11 21.62 1.57
CA CYS A 82 -35.29 20.94 2.12
C CYS A 82 -36.62 21.68 1.88
N LYS A 83 -36.62 22.85 1.20
CA LYS A 83 -37.82 23.66 0.95
C LYS A 83 -38.48 23.36 -0.39
N ILE A 84 -38.80 22.10 -0.70
CA ILE A 84 -39.56 21.81 -1.93
C ILE A 84 -40.58 20.70 -1.69
N LYS A 85 -41.84 21.10 -1.43
CA LYS A 85 -43.00 20.20 -1.31
C LYS A 85 -43.30 19.39 -2.59
N ASN A 86 -42.66 19.71 -3.72
CA ASN A 86 -42.84 19.05 -5.02
C ASN A 86 -41.56 18.45 -5.63
N GLY A 87 -40.46 18.30 -4.89
CA GLY A 87 -39.25 17.59 -5.36
C GLY A 87 -38.48 18.20 -6.56
N PHE A 88 -38.92 19.34 -7.08
CA PHE A 88 -38.34 20.01 -8.25
C PHE A 88 -38.19 21.51 -7.95
N GLY A 89 -36.96 22.01 -7.95
CA GLY A 89 -36.69 23.44 -7.74
C GLY A 89 -37.29 24.33 -8.83
N PRO A 90 -37.23 25.67 -8.70
CA PRO A 90 -37.80 26.60 -9.68
C PRO A 90 -37.24 26.47 -11.11
N GLY A 91 -36.23 25.62 -11.33
CA GLY A 91 -35.59 25.36 -12.61
C GLY A 91 -35.97 24.05 -13.31
N VAL A 92 -36.81 23.19 -12.73
CA VAL A 92 -37.26 21.96 -13.44
C VAL A 92 -38.63 22.20 -14.05
N GLN A 93 -38.63 22.74 -15.27
CA GLN A 93 -39.80 22.65 -16.13
C GLN A 93 -39.97 21.19 -16.56
N PRO A 94 -41.19 20.61 -16.53
CA PRO A 94 -41.46 19.40 -17.28
C PRO A 94 -41.19 19.74 -18.75
N ALA A 95 -40.27 19.01 -19.38
CA ALA A 95 -39.85 19.30 -20.75
C ALA A 95 -41.09 19.37 -21.66
N ALA A 96 -41.44 20.58 -22.09
CA ALA A 96 -42.13 20.75 -23.36
C ALA A 96 -41.20 20.16 -24.43
N ALA A 97 -41.77 19.44 -25.40
CA ALA A 97 -41.03 18.77 -26.47
C ALA A 97 -40.15 19.76 -27.25
N THR A 98 -38.92 19.98 -26.78
CA THR A 98 -37.87 20.68 -27.50
C THR A 98 -37.08 19.67 -28.30
N SER A 99 -36.95 19.93 -29.59
CA SER A 99 -36.20 19.15 -30.55
C SER A 99 -34.76 18.84 -30.08
N PRO A 100 -34.24 17.62 -30.30
CA PRO A 100 -32.95 17.18 -29.77
C PRO A 100 -31.82 17.70 -30.67
N THR A 101 -31.35 18.93 -30.42
CA THR A 101 -30.18 19.49 -31.14
C THR A 101 -28.93 19.51 -30.28
N LYS A 102 -28.64 18.37 -29.63
CA LYS A 102 -27.33 17.68 -29.55
C LYS A 102 -27.45 16.58 -28.50
N ARG A 103 -27.33 15.33 -28.95
CA ARG A 103 -27.48 14.14 -28.11
C ARG A 103 -26.39 14.14 -27.00
N PRO A 104 -26.71 13.68 -25.78
CA PRO A 104 -25.66 13.19 -24.86
C PRO A 104 -24.77 12.18 -25.62
N LEU A 105 -23.50 12.04 -25.24
CA LEU A 105 -22.62 11.00 -25.77
C LEU A 105 -23.33 9.65 -25.56
N SER A 106 -23.97 9.12 -26.61
CA SER A 106 -24.81 7.92 -26.49
C SER A 106 -23.93 6.77 -26.01
N PRO A 107 -24.31 6.07 -24.92
CA PRO A 107 -23.59 4.89 -24.44
C PRO A 107 -23.39 3.83 -25.53
N ASP A 108 -24.27 3.81 -26.53
CA ASP A 108 -24.31 2.77 -27.57
C ASP A 108 -23.33 3.02 -28.73
N HIS A 109 -22.93 4.28 -28.96
CA HIS A 109 -21.95 4.65 -30.01
C HIS A 109 -20.98 5.76 -29.57
N PRO A 110 -20.21 5.55 -28.49
CA PRO A 110 -19.19 6.50 -28.06
C PRO A 110 -18.08 6.62 -29.12
N ASN A 111 -17.76 7.85 -29.53
CA ASN A 111 -16.52 8.14 -30.25
C ASN A 111 -15.47 8.60 -29.21
N PRO A 112 -14.42 7.79 -28.92
CA PRO A 112 -13.39 8.15 -27.94
C PRO A 112 -12.61 9.43 -28.28
N ALA A 113 -12.68 9.88 -29.53
CA ALA A 113 -12.03 11.10 -30.01
C ALA A 113 -12.78 12.39 -29.66
N LEU A 114 -14.08 12.30 -29.32
CA LEU A 114 -14.86 13.48 -28.97
C LEU A 114 -14.51 13.97 -27.56
N PRO A 115 -14.49 15.31 -27.35
CA PRO A 115 -14.37 15.86 -26.01
C PRO A 115 -15.52 15.41 -25.11
N ILE A 116 -15.21 15.17 -23.84
CA ILE A 116 -16.19 14.84 -22.79
C ILE A 116 -16.80 16.11 -22.15
N THR A 117 -16.17 17.26 -22.33
CA THR A 117 -16.65 18.57 -21.85
C THR A 117 -16.87 19.52 -23.03
N GLU A 118 -17.89 20.39 -22.94
CA GLU A 118 -18.12 21.43 -23.97
C GLU A 118 -16.99 22.48 -24.01
N THR A 119 -16.50 22.88 -22.84
CA THR A 119 -15.39 23.81 -22.67
C THR A 119 -14.38 23.25 -21.66
N PRO A 120 -13.07 23.42 -21.89
CA PRO A 120 -12.07 22.90 -20.99
C PRO A 120 -12.09 23.67 -19.68
N SER A 121 -11.83 22.97 -18.58
CA SER A 121 -11.70 23.62 -17.28
C SER A 121 -10.59 24.69 -17.27
N PRO A 122 -10.68 25.76 -16.46
CA PRO A 122 -9.64 26.79 -16.38
C PRO A 122 -8.25 26.23 -16.07
N ALA A 123 -8.18 25.20 -15.22
CA ALA A 123 -6.95 24.49 -14.91
C ALA A 123 -6.37 23.77 -16.14
N MET A 124 -7.21 23.05 -16.90
CA MET A 124 -6.76 22.33 -18.10
C MET A 124 -6.32 23.30 -19.21
N ASN A 125 -7.04 24.41 -19.38
CA ASN A 125 -6.64 25.47 -20.29
C ASN A 125 -5.28 26.06 -19.92
N ARG A 126 -5.01 26.32 -18.63
CA ARG A 126 -3.71 26.84 -18.18
C ARG A 126 -2.57 25.84 -18.42
N MET A 127 -2.80 24.55 -18.17
CA MET A 127 -1.80 23.50 -18.44
C MET A 127 -1.49 23.37 -19.94
N GLY A 128 -2.53 23.35 -20.78
CA GLY A 128 -2.34 23.33 -22.24
C GLY A 128 -1.68 24.59 -22.79
N TRP A 129 -2.00 25.76 -22.22
CA TRP A 129 -1.33 27.02 -22.54
C TRP A 129 0.16 26.95 -22.24
N ALA A 130 0.56 26.50 -21.05
CA ALA A 130 1.97 26.41 -20.67
C ALA A 130 2.74 25.47 -21.62
N LEU A 131 2.18 24.28 -21.90
CA LEU A 131 2.78 23.32 -22.83
C LEU A 131 2.90 23.90 -24.25
N ARG A 132 1.83 24.52 -24.76
CA ARG A 132 1.84 25.17 -26.08
C ARG A 132 2.89 26.26 -26.15
N THR A 133 2.96 27.14 -25.14
CA THR A 133 3.90 28.27 -25.10
C THR A 133 5.35 27.77 -25.20
N LEU A 134 5.71 26.72 -24.46
CA LEU A 134 7.04 26.11 -24.55
C LEU A 134 7.28 25.42 -25.90
N LEU A 135 6.28 24.72 -26.44
CA LEU A 135 6.35 24.05 -27.75
C LEU A 135 6.58 25.02 -28.92
N VAL A 136 6.02 26.23 -28.85
CA VAL A 136 6.16 27.25 -29.91
C VAL A 136 7.57 27.85 -29.94
N VAL A 137 8.23 27.94 -28.78
CA VAL A 137 9.57 28.53 -28.64
C VAL A 137 10.69 27.50 -28.84
N ASP A 138 10.39 26.21 -28.66
CA ASP A 138 11.38 25.16 -28.82
C ASP A 138 11.90 25.06 -30.27
N ASN A 139 13.22 25.01 -30.44
CA ASN A 139 13.89 24.97 -31.75
C ASN A 139 13.63 23.68 -32.53
N SER A 140 13.08 22.65 -31.87
CA SER A 140 12.57 21.43 -32.50
C SER A 140 11.16 21.57 -33.11
N SER A 141 10.46 22.68 -32.80
CA SER A 141 9.01 22.92 -32.93
C SER A 141 8.25 21.90 -33.77
N CYS A 142 7.70 20.87 -33.13
CA CYS A 142 6.84 19.89 -33.78
C CYS A 142 5.57 20.54 -34.40
N LEU A 143 5.15 21.68 -33.83
CA LEU A 143 4.05 22.52 -34.31
C LEU A 143 4.44 23.24 -35.61
N LYS A 144 3.94 22.75 -36.75
CA LYS A 144 4.17 23.33 -38.07
C LYS A 144 2.90 23.35 -38.90
N ASP A 145 2.89 24.17 -39.94
CA ASP A 145 1.85 24.20 -40.94
C ASP A 145 2.00 22.99 -41.87
N ARG A 146 0.96 22.17 -42.01
CA ARG A 146 0.98 20.95 -42.84
C ARG A 146 -0.20 20.94 -43.79
N LYS A 147 0.00 20.51 -45.05
CA LYS A 147 -1.08 20.37 -46.04
C LYS A 147 -1.62 18.94 -46.01
N VAL A 148 -2.90 18.76 -45.69
CA VAL A 148 -3.57 17.45 -45.66
C VAL A 148 -4.81 17.49 -46.53
N SER A 149 -4.91 16.55 -47.48
CA SER A 149 -6.05 16.45 -48.41
C SER A 149 -6.43 17.78 -49.07
N GLY A 150 -5.43 18.57 -49.46
CA GLY A 150 -5.62 19.87 -50.09
C GLY A 150 -5.83 21.06 -49.15
N LYS A 151 -6.09 20.84 -47.85
CA LYS A 151 -6.30 21.90 -46.84
C LYS A 151 -5.01 22.19 -46.05
N LEU A 152 -4.71 23.47 -45.84
CA LEU A 152 -3.59 23.89 -44.98
C LEU A 152 -4.01 23.87 -43.51
N ILE A 153 -3.36 23.03 -42.73
CA ILE A 153 -3.55 22.90 -41.29
C ILE A 153 -2.38 23.62 -40.61
N ARG A 154 -2.63 24.85 -40.17
CA ARG A 154 -1.65 25.62 -39.40
C ARG A 154 -1.37 25.03 -38.01
N LYS A 155 -0.14 25.22 -37.51
CA LYS A 155 0.34 24.91 -36.15
C LYS A 155 -0.19 23.58 -35.61
N CYS A 156 0.08 22.49 -36.33
CA CYS A 156 -0.27 21.14 -35.91
C CYS A 156 0.97 20.29 -35.71
N ALA A 157 0.87 19.21 -34.95
CA ALA A 157 1.98 18.28 -34.72
C ALA A 157 1.51 16.81 -34.82
N PRO A 158 2.35 15.91 -35.36
CA PRO A 158 2.14 14.47 -35.24
C PRO A 158 2.13 14.04 -33.78
N GLY A 159 1.28 13.06 -33.44
CA GLY A 159 1.24 12.48 -32.09
C GLY A 159 2.59 11.93 -31.62
N THR A 160 3.36 11.31 -32.52
CA THR A 160 4.72 10.81 -32.22
C THR A 160 5.67 11.91 -31.78
N GLU A 161 5.68 13.05 -32.48
CA GLU A 161 6.54 14.19 -32.15
C GLU A 161 6.12 14.83 -30.82
N LEU A 162 4.81 14.91 -30.53
CA LEU A 162 4.30 15.40 -29.24
C LEU A 162 4.70 14.49 -28.07
N VAL A 163 4.70 13.17 -28.28
CA VAL A 163 5.15 12.19 -27.29
C VAL A 163 6.65 12.32 -27.04
N ASP A 164 7.46 12.38 -28.09
CA ASP A 164 8.92 12.54 -27.99
C ASP A 164 9.28 13.81 -27.22
N TRP A 165 8.61 14.92 -27.55
CA TRP A 165 8.82 16.19 -26.89
C TRP A 165 8.48 16.13 -25.39
N LEU A 166 7.34 15.53 -25.03
CA LEU A 166 6.91 15.45 -23.64
C LEU A 166 7.83 14.54 -22.80
N VAL A 167 8.29 13.42 -23.37
CA VAL A 167 9.24 12.51 -22.70
C VAL A 167 10.58 13.22 -22.45
N ASN A 168 11.06 14.02 -23.39
CA ASN A 168 12.31 14.78 -23.23
C ASN A 168 12.15 15.95 -22.24
N LEU A 169 10.97 16.56 -22.18
CA LEU A 169 10.69 17.67 -21.27
C LEU A 169 10.53 17.21 -19.81
N ALA A 170 9.88 16.06 -19.58
CA ALA A 170 9.36 15.66 -18.29
C ALA A 170 10.06 14.41 -17.73
N PRO A 171 11.02 14.56 -16.79
CA PRO A 171 11.74 13.43 -16.18
C PRO A 171 10.85 12.41 -15.45
N ILE A 172 9.65 12.83 -15.04
CA ILE A 172 8.64 11.96 -14.38
C ILE A 172 8.01 10.94 -15.36
N VAL A 173 8.14 11.17 -16.66
CA VAL A 173 7.55 10.32 -17.71
C VAL A 173 8.57 9.28 -18.15
N HIS A 174 8.30 8.02 -17.84
CA HIS A 174 9.23 6.91 -18.08
C HIS A 174 8.87 6.08 -19.30
N THR A 175 7.65 6.22 -19.83
CA THR A 175 7.17 5.47 -20.99
C THR A 175 6.40 6.37 -21.95
N ARG A 176 6.42 6.02 -23.24
CA ARG A 176 5.62 6.68 -24.28
C ARG A 176 4.12 6.60 -24.01
N ALA A 177 3.68 5.49 -23.41
CA ALA A 177 2.28 5.29 -23.00
C ALA A 177 1.85 6.31 -21.92
N GLN A 178 2.73 6.64 -20.96
CA GLN A 178 2.44 7.67 -19.96
C GLN A 178 2.29 9.05 -20.63
N ALA A 179 3.20 9.41 -21.53
CA ALA A 179 3.09 10.65 -22.32
C ALA A 179 1.79 10.68 -23.14
N ALA A 180 1.44 9.58 -23.80
CA ALA A 180 0.20 9.47 -24.56
C ALA A 180 -1.05 9.65 -23.68
N GLY A 181 -1.06 9.11 -22.45
CA GLY A 181 -2.13 9.34 -21.48
C GLY A 181 -2.25 10.80 -21.05
N MET A 182 -1.14 11.49 -20.83
CA MET A 182 -1.12 12.93 -20.53
C MET A 182 -1.71 13.76 -21.68
N TRP A 183 -1.36 13.43 -22.93
CA TRP A 183 -1.96 14.07 -24.11
C TRP A 183 -3.43 13.71 -24.29
N GLN A 184 -3.83 12.48 -23.98
CA GLN A 184 -5.23 12.05 -23.97
C GLN A 184 -6.07 12.86 -22.98
N ALA A 185 -5.52 13.24 -21.83
CA ALA A 185 -6.20 14.10 -20.85
C ALA A 185 -6.48 15.52 -21.38
N LEU A 186 -5.56 16.07 -22.16
CA LEU A 186 -5.78 17.35 -22.86
C LEU A 186 -6.77 17.22 -24.01
N LEU A 187 -6.77 16.08 -24.71
CA LEU A 187 -7.66 15.82 -25.83
C LEU A 187 -9.12 15.67 -25.38
N GLU A 188 -9.38 14.90 -24.32
CA GLU A 188 -10.75 14.67 -23.85
C GLU A 188 -11.42 15.92 -23.26
N GLU A 189 -10.68 16.84 -22.64
CA GLU A 189 -11.24 18.13 -22.19
C GLU A 189 -11.31 19.17 -23.33
N GLY A 190 -10.84 18.81 -24.54
CA GLY A 190 -10.92 19.66 -25.73
C GLY A 190 -9.88 20.78 -25.78
N VAL A 191 -8.78 20.68 -25.03
CA VAL A 191 -7.64 21.60 -25.14
C VAL A 191 -6.76 21.26 -26.35
N LEU A 192 -6.66 19.97 -26.66
CA LEU A 192 -6.04 19.43 -27.86
C LEU A 192 -7.12 18.75 -28.72
N THR A 193 -7.05 18.86 -30.03
CA THR A 193 -8.02 18.22 -30.95
C THR A 193 -7.28 17.42 -32.01
N HIS A 194 -7.76 16.20 -32.29
CA HIS A 194 -7.38 15.50 -33.51
C HIS A 194 -8.00 16.24 -34.70
N VAL A 195 -7.22 16.51 -35.74
CA VAL A 195 -7.66 17.33 -36.88
C VAL A 195 -8.98 16.83 -37.49
N ASN A 196 -9.18 15.51 -37.60
CA ASN A 196 -10.42 14.94 -38.14
C ASN A 196 -11.47 14.58 -37.09
N LYS A 197 -11.17 14.68 -35.78
CA LYS A 197 -12.07 14.26 -34.68
C LYS A 197 -12.48 12.77 -34.72
N GLU A 198 -11.66 11.91 -35.32
CA GLU A 198 -11.95 10.49 -35.58
C GLU A 198 -11.27 9.51 -34.63
N GLN A 199 -10.18 9.91 -33.97
CA GLN A 199 -9.36 9.00 -33.16
C GLN A 199 -9.04 9.60 -31.79
N PRO A 200 -8.97 8.78 -30.73
CA PRO A 200 -8.35 9.21 -29.49
C PRO A 200 -6.87 9.54 -29.73
N PHE A 201 -6.20 10.10 -28.74
CA PHE A 201 -4.77 10.37 -28.84
C PHE A 201 -4.03 9.06 -29.11
N LYS A 202 -3.20 9.08 -30.16
CA LYS A 202 -2.37 7.97 -30.59
C LYS A 202 -0.97 8.48 -30.83
N ASP A 203 -0.02 7.76 -30.27
CA ASP A 203 1.41 7.85 -30.58
C ASP A 203 1.70 7.31 -31.99
N LYS A 204 1.17 8.02 -32.99
CA LYS A 204 1.26 7.73 -34.43
C LYS A 204 1.34 9.06 -35.19
N CYS A 205 1.56 9.01 -36.49
CA CYS A 205 1.64 10.19 -37.36
C CYS A 205 0.28 10.87 -37.64
N PHE A 206 -0.67 10.79 -36.71
CA PHE A 206 -1.91 11.56 -36.76
C PHE A 206 -1.68 12.97 -36.26
N LEU A 207 -2.35 13.94 -36.88
CA LEU A 207 -2.15 15.36 -36.59
C LEU A 207 -3.09 15.84 -35.50
N TYR A 208 -2.52 16.58 -34.55
CA TYR A 208 -3.22 17.24 -33.46
C TYR A 208 -2.96 18.74 -33.47
N ARG A 209 -3.89 19.50 -32.95
CA ARG A 209 -3.82 20.97 -32.86
C ARG A 209 -4.38 21.43 -31.51
N PHE A 210 -3.79 22.48 -30.93
CA PHE A 210 -4.33 23.12 -29.74
C PHE A 210 -5.57 23.96 -30.07
N ARG A 211 -6.56 23.97 -29.18
CA ARG A 211 -7.79 24.75 -29.31
C ARG A 211 -7.53 26.25 -29.56
N LEU A 212 -6.52 26.81 -28.88
CA LEU A 212 -6.05 28.19 -29.09
C LEU A 212 -5.66 28.46 -30.56
N ASP A 213 -5.06 27.49 -31.24
CA ASP A 213 -4.64 27.60 -32.64
C ASP A 213 -5.79 27.31 -33.63
N GLU A 214 -6.90 26.72 -33.16
CA GLU A 214 -8.13 26.52 -33.94
C GLU A 214 -9.03 27.78 -33.91
N GLU A 215 -9.14 28.46 -32.77
CA GLU A 215 -10.03 29.62 -32.56
C GLU A 215 -9.52 30.94 -33.19
N GLY A 216 -8.26 31.00 -33.65
CA GLY A 216 -7.78 32.03 -34.58
C GLY A 216 -7.60 33.47 -34.04
N GLY A 217 -7.51 33.68 -32.72
CA GLY A 217 -7.34 34.99 -32.09
C GLY A 217 -5.91 35.57 -32.10
N ALA A 218 -5.72 36.81 -31.61
CA ALA A 218 -4.40 37.49 -31.53
C ALA A 218 -3.34 36.69 -30.75
N ALA A 219 -3.75 35.97 -29.68
CA ALA A 219 -2.91 35.06 -28.90
C ALA A 219 -2.47 33.79 -29.67
N ALA A 220 -3.18 33.44 -30.74
CA ALA A 220 -2.85 32.32 -31.62
C ALA A 220 -1.79 32.69 -32.66
N ALA A 221 -1.71 33.97 -33.06
CA ALA A 221 -0.86 34.44 -34.16
C ALA A 221 0.55 34.89 -33.73
N GLY A 222 0.72 35.44 -32.52
CA GLY A 222 2.01 35.96 -32.03
C GLY A 222 2.98 34.88 -31.50
N THR A 223 4.29 35.17 -31.59
CA THR A 223 5.33 34.50 -30.79
C THR A 223 5.15 34.86 -29.31
N PRO A 224 5.25 33.91 -28.36
CA PRO A 224 5.12 34.21 -26.94
C PRO A 224 6.12 35.28 -26.47
N SER A 225 5.68 36.17 -25.57
CA SER A 225 6.57 37.18 -24.98
C SER A 225 7.56 36.54 -23.98
N ALA A 226 8.60 37.28 -23.58
CA ALA A 226 9.54 36.80 -22.54
C ALA A 226 8.84 36.60 -21.18
N GLU A 227 7.81 37.40 -20.88
CA GLU A 227 6.99 37.25 -19.67
C GLU A 227 6.14 35.98 -19.73
N ASP A 228 5.52 35.69 -20.88
CA ASP A 228 4.77 34.44 -21.09
C ASP A 228 5.67 33.22 -20.92
N LEU A 229 6.90 33.29 -21.42
CA LEU A 229 7.87 32.21 -21.32
C LEU A 229 8.32 31.97 -19.87
N ASN A 230 8.55 33.04 -19.11
CA ASN A 230 8.88 32.92 -17.69
C ASN A 230 7.71 32.32 -16.89
N ALA A 231 6.50 32.82 -17.09
CA ALA A 231 5.30 32.28 -16.43
C ALA A 231 5.02 30.83 -16.82
N ALA A 232 5.22 30.45 -18.09
CA ALA A 232 5.11 29.07 -18.52
C ALA A 232 6.16 28.16 -17.84
N ASN A 233 7.41 28.60 -17.73
CA ASN A 233 8.48 27.86 -17.05
C ASN A 233 8.25 27.72 -15.54
N GLU A 234 7.60 28.68 -14.90
CA GLU A 234 7.21 28.57 -13.48
C GLU A 234 6.09 27.54 -13.30
N HIS A 235 5.07 27.56 -14.17
CA HIS A 235 3.89 26.70 -14.06
C HIS A 235 4.06 25.29 -14.65
N ILE A 236 5.04 25.05 -15.52
CA ILE A 236 5.16 23.78 -16.23
C ILE A 236 5.35 22.59 -15.29
N ARG A 237 6.03 22.78 -14.16
CA ARG A 237 6.26 21.72 -13.17
C ARG A 237 4.96 21.19 -12.60
N ASP A 238 4.12 22.08 -12.12
CA ASP A 238 2.82 21.73 -11.53
C ASP A 238 1.88 21.17 -12.61
N ALA A 239 1.95 21.73 -13.82
CA ALA A 239 1.20 21.22 -14.98
C ALA A 239 1.60 19.78 -15.34
N LEU A 240 2.90 19.47 -15.41
CA LEU A 240 3.41 18.14 -15.71
C LEU A 240 3.01 17.13 -14.62
N SER A 241 3.15 17.51 -13.34
CA SER A 241 2.73 16.68 -12.22
C SER A 241 1.21 16.38 -12.26
N ALA A 242 0.39 17.42 -12.44
CA ALA A 242 -1.06 17.27 -12.53
C ALA A 242 -1.50 16.45 -13.75
N LEU A 243 -0.87 16.64 -14.92
CA LEU A 243 -1.15 15.83 -16.11
C LEU A 243 -0.71 14.38 -15.93
N PHE A 244 0.45 14.14 -15.31
CA PHE A 244 0.93 12.79 -15.02
C PHE A 244 -0.05 12.03 -14.11
N GLN A 245 -0.61 12.71 -13.10
CA GLN A 245 -1.64 12.14 -12.23
C GLN A 245 -2.98 11.88 -12.95
N ARG A 246 -3.38 12.75 -13.89
CA ARG A 246 -4.63 12.64 -14.66
C ARG A 246 -4.57 11.68 -15.85
N GLY A 247 -3.35 11.40 -16.36
CA GLY A 247 -3.13 10.62 -17.57
C GLY A 247 -3.79 9.24 -17.54
N PRO A 248 -3.62 8.42 -16.49
CA PRO A 248 -4.21 7.09 -16.49
C PRO A 248 -5.74 7.11 -16.37
N ASP A 249 -6.34 8.08 -15.66
CA ASP A 249 -7.80 8.24 -15.64
C ASP A 249 -8.34 8.59 -17.04
N ALA A 250 -7.59 9.40 -17.81
CA ALA A 250 -7.94 9.74 -19.19
C ALA A 250 -7.80 8.52 -20.12
N THR A 251 -6.75 7.72 -19.94
CA THR A 251 -6.56 6.44 -20.63
C THR A 251 -7.70 5.46 -20.29
N LEU A 252 -8.10 5.36 -19.03
CA LEU A 252 -9.24 4.55 -18.59
C LEU A 252 -10.51 4.97 -19.32
N ARG A 253 -10.87 6.27 -19.28
CA ARG A 253 -12.05 6.79 -19.97
C ARG A 253 -12.01 6.58 -21.48
N MET A 254 -10.83 6.69 -22.09
CA MET A 254 -10.63 6.41 -23.50
C MET A 254 -10.94 4.96 -23.83
N ILE A 255 -10.42 4.01 -23.04
CA ILE A 255 -10.65 2.56 -23.23
C ILE A 255 -12.11 2.19 -22.96
N LEU A 256 -12.70 2.70 -21.88
CA LEU A 256 -14.08 2.40 -21.49
C LEU A 256 -15.14 2.98 -22.43
N ARG A 257 -14.76 3.97 -23.25
CA ARG A 257 -15.56 4.46 -24.38
C ARG A 257 -15.48 3.55 -25.61
N LYS A 258 -14.76 2.43 -25.57
CA LYS A 258 -14.86 1.40 -26.61
C LYS A 258 -15.95 0.38 -26.27
N PRO A 259 -16.63 -0.18 -27.28
CA PRO A 259 -17.45 -1.38 -27.10
C PRO A 259 -16.63 -2.50 -26.43
N SER A 260 -17.25 -3.24 -25.52
CA SER A 260 -16.60 -4.28 -24.71
C SER A 260 -15.83 -5.33 -25.53
N HIS A 261 -16.31 -5.66 -26.73
CA HIS A 261 -15.69 -6.65 -27.62
C HIS A 261 -14.48 -6.11 -28.42
N GLU A 262 -14.24 -4.79 -28.43
CA GLU A 262 -13.10 -4.17 -29.12
C GLU A 262 -11.90 -3.90 -28.21
N ARG A 263 -12.03 -4.19 -26.91
CA ARG A 263 -10.96 -3.98 -25.91
C ARG A 263 -9.90 -5.07 -26.05
N THR A 264 -8.63 -4.68 -26.16
CA THR A 264 -7.53 -5.66 -26.22
C THR A 264 -7.19 -6.20 -24.83
N PRO A 265 -6.52 -7.36 -24.71
CA PRO A 265 -6.09 -7.89 -23.41
C PRO A 265 -5.24 -6.90 -22.60
N GLU A 266 -4.36 -6.14 -23.26
CA GLU A 266 -3.54 -5.11 -22.62
C GLU A 266 -4.39 -3.95 -22.08
N GLU A 267 -5.45 -3.58 -22.81
CA GLU A 267 -6.39 -2.55 -22.38
C GLU A 267 -7.25 -3.01 -21.20
N LEU A 268 -7.64 -4.29 -21.16
CA LEU A 268 -8.35 -4.87 -20.03
C LEU A 268 -7.50 -4.88 -18.76
N GLU A 269 -6.19 -5.14 -18.88
CA GLU A 269 -5.27 -5.07 -17.74
C GLU A 269 -5.14 -3.62 -17.23
N LEU A 270 -5.03 -2.63 -18.14
CA LEU A 270 -5.03 -1.21 -17.74
C LEU A 270 -6.32 -0.81 -17.04
N VAL A 271 -7.49 -1.26 -17.53
CA VAL A 271 -8.76 -1.03 -16.85
C VAL A 271 -8.74 -1.66 -15.45
N PHE A 272 -8.30 -2.92 -15.35
CA PHE A 272 -8.21 -3.63 -14.07
C PHE A 272 -7.32 -2.90 -13.05
N GLU A 273 -6.14 -2.44 -13.46
CA GLU A 273 -5.24 -1.64 -12.62
C GLU A 273 -5.93 -0.42 -12.02
N GLU A 274 -6.74 0.29 -12.81
CA GLU A 274 -7.47 1.47 -12.33
C GLU A 274 -8.68 1.10 -11.46
N LEU A 275 -9.42 0.03 -11.78
CA LEU A 275 -10.56 -0.41 -10.97
C LEU A 275 -10.16 -0.79 -9.55
N VAL A 276 -8.93 -1.31 -9.35
CA VAL A 276 -8.37 -1.62 -8.02
C VAL A 276 -8.28 -0.37 -7.14
N HIS A 277 -8.12 0.82 -7.73
CA HIS A 277 -8.03 2.09 -7.01
C HIS A 277 -9.38 2.75 -6.71
N ILE A 278 -10.49 2.24 -7.25
CA ILE A 278 -11.83 2.78 -7.05
C ILE A 278 -12.40 2.28 -5.72
N ALA A 279 -12.63 3.19 -4.77
CA ALA A 279 -13.09 2.87 -3.41
C ALA A 279 -14.40 2.07 -3.39
N ALA A 280 -15.36 2.38 -4.27
CA ALA A 280 -16.63 1.65 -4.40
C ALA A 280 -16.43 0.17 -4.76
N LEU A 281 -15.34 -0.19 -5.43
CA LEU A 281 -15.02 -1.55 -5.86
C LEU A 281 -14.08 -2.28 -4.89
N SER A 282 -13.54 -1.61 -3.88
CA SER A 282 -12.52 -2.16 -2.97
C SER A 282 -12.91 -3.52 -2.38
N HIS A 283 -14.17 -3.66 -1.96
CA HIS A 283 -14.75 -4.86 -1.34
C HIS A 283 -14.99 -6.05 -2.30
N LEU A 284 -14.79 -5.88 -3.60
CA LEU A 284 -14.98 -6.94 -4.58
C LEU A 284 -13.70 -7.77 -4.74
N SER A 285 -13.85 -9.07 -4.98
CA SER A 285 -12.73 -9.97 -5.26
C SER A 285 -11.96 -9.56 -6.52
N THR A 286 -10.72 -10.03 -6.64
CA THR A 286 -9.89 -9.82 -7.83
C THR A 286 -10.54 -10.39 -9.09
N SER A 287 -11.19 -11.56 -9.00
CA SER A 287 -11.90 -12.18 -10.13
C SER A 287 -13.07 -11.33 -10.61
N ILE A 288 -13.90 -10.81 -9.68
CA ILE A 288 -15.00 -9.89 -10.03
C ILE A 288 -14.48 -8.62 -10.68
N LYS A 289 -13.40 -8.02 -10.15
CA LYS A 289 -12.79 -6.82 -10.75
C LYS A 289 -12.29 -7.09 -12.18
N ARG A 290 -11.69 -8.26 -12.44
CA ARG A 290 -11.25 -8.65 -13.80
C ARG A 290 -12.42 -8.81 -14.76
N GLU A 291 -13.50 -9.47 -14.31
CA GLU A 291 -14.72 -9.58 -15.11
C GLU A 291 -15.34 -8.20 -15.39
N LEU A 292 -15.40 -7.33 -14.37
CA LEU A 292 -15.87 -5.95 -14.50
C LEU A 292 -15.06 -5.17 -15.55
N SER A 293 -13.74 -5.33 -15.63
CA SER A 293 -12.92 -4.66 -16.65
C SER A 293 -13.39 -4.91 -18.08
N SER A 294 -13.96 -6.09 -18.34
CA SER A 294 -14.46 -6.46 -19.66
C SER A 294 -15.82 -5.85 -20.01
N ILE A 295 -16.65 -5.53 -19.02
CA ILE A 295 -18.05 -5.12 -19.24
C ILE A 295 -18.38 -3.70 -18.82
N ILE A 296 -17.58 -3.10 -17.93
CA ILE A 296 -17.92 -1.81 -17.33
C ILE A 296 -17.92 -0.73 -18.41
N VAL A 297 -18.90 0.17 -18.36
CA VAL A 297 -19.11 1.21 -19.37
C VAL A 297 -18.87 2.58 -18.75
N PHE A 298 -18.25 3.49 -19.50
CA PHE A 298 -18.14 4.88 -19.11
C PHE A 298 -19.30 5.71 -19.66
N GLU A 299 -19.91 6.53 -18.80
CA GLU A 299 -21.03 7.41 -19.14
C GLU A 299 -20.72 8.84 -18.67
N ALA A 300 -20.99 9.85 -19.50
CA ALA A 300 -20.75 11.25 -19.16
C ALA A 300 -21.93 12.13 -19.54
N HIS A 301 -22.26 13.07 -18.66
CA HIS A 301 -23.41 13.97 -18.80
C HIS A 301 -22.96 15.42 -18.60
N ALA A 302 -23.27 16.27 -19.58
CA ALA A 302 -22.79 17.65 -19.59
C ALA A 302 -23.55 18.57 -18.62
N GLN A 303 -24.85 18.35 -18.41
CA GLN A 303 -25.74 19.33 -17.77
C GLN A 303 -26.28 18.87 -16.42
N ALA A 304 -26.20 19.76 -15.42
CA ALA A 304 -26.91 19.65 -14.16
C ALA A 304 -28.44 19.61 -14.39
N GLY A 305 -29.17 18.97 -13.50
CA GLY A 305 -30.62 18.76 -13.59
C GLY A 305 -31.02 17.57 -14.47
N THR A 306 -30.09 16.95 -15.20
CA THR A 306 -30.36 15.73 -15.98
C THR A 306 -30.81 14.59 -15.05
N ILE A 307 -31.92 13.93 -15.38
CA ILE A 307 -32.44 12.78 -14.62
C ILE A 307 -31.84 11.49 -15.19
N LEU A 308 -31.16 10.70 -14.37
CA LEU A 308 -30.60 9.40 -14.77
C LEU A 308 -31.67 8.30 -14.84
N PHE A 309 -32.54 8.26 -13.84
CA PHE A 309 -33.73 7.39 -13.79
C PHE A 309 -34.72 7.92 -12.74
N ASN A 310 -35.98 7.54 -12.87
CA ASN A 310 -37.06 7.92 -11.96
C ASN A 310 -37.34 6.84 -10.92
N GLN A 311 -37.87 7.26 -9.78
CA GLN A 311 -38.50 6.38 -8.81
C GLN A 311 -39.65 5.62 -9.49
N GLY A 312 -39.71 4.30 -9.29
CA GLY A 312 -40.68 3.40 -9.93
C GLY A 312 -40.21 2.79 -11.25
N ASP A 313 -39.14 3.29 -11.86
CA ASP A 313 -38.57 2.68 -13.07
C ASP A 313 -38.02 1.28 -12.79
N GLU A 314 -37.88 0.47 -13.84
CA GLU A 314 -37.20 -0.82 -13.75
C GLU A 314 -35.70 -0.64 -13.46
N GLY A 315 -35.15 -1.44 -12.53
CA GLY A 315 -33.72 -1.43 -12.23
C GLY A 315 -32.88 -2.03 -13.35
N ARG A 316 -32.28 -1.20 -14.21
CA ARG A 316 -31.49 -1.67 -15.37
C ARG A 316 -29.97 -1.62 -15.20
N SER A 317 -29.45 -0.73 -14.36
CA SER A 317 -28.00 -0.54 -14.22
C SER A 317 -27.57 -0.15 -12.81
N TRP A 318 -26.32 -0.46 -12.46
CA TRP A 318 -25.62 0.01 -11.27
C TRP A 318 -24.59 1.07 -11.69
N TYR A 319 -24.48 2.15 -10.90
CA TYR A 319 -23.64 3.30 -11.23
C TYR A 319 -22.62 3.60 -10.13
N ILE A 320 -21.44 4.07 -10.54
CA ILE A 320 -20.38 4.57 -9.66
C ILE A 320 -19.96 5.95 -10.17
N LEU A 321 -19.89 6.95 -9.28
CA LEU A 321 -19.59 8.33 -9.66
C LEU A 321 -18.06 8.57 -9.69
N LEU A 322 -17.50 8.86 -10.85
CA LEU A 322 -16.07 9.19 -11.03
C LEU A 322 -15.77 10.68 -10.93
N LYS A 323 -16.73 11.52 -11.31
CA LYS A 323 -16.63 12.98 -11.24
C LYS A 323 -18.02 13.55 -11.08
N GLY A 324 -18.15 14.56 -10.25
CA GLY A 324 -19.41 15.28 -10.05
C GLY A 324 -20.17 14.85 -8.80
N SER A 325 -21.46 15.20 -8.76
CA SER A 325 -22.39 14.94 -7.67
C SER A 325 -23.82 14.76 -8.20
N VAL A 326 -24.59 13.92 -7.51
CA VAL A 326 -25.99 13.62 -7.85
C VAL A 326 -26.88 13.70 -6.61
N ASP A 327 -28.11 14.13 -6.80
CA ASP A 327 -29.14 14.18 -5.78
C ASP A 327 -30.03 12.93 -5.85
N VAL A 328 -30.28 12.33 -4.68
CA VAL A 328 -31.22 11.23 -4.47
C VAL A 328 -32.54 11.82 -4.05
N VAL A 329 -33.57 11.71 -4.89
CA VAL A 329 -34.88 12.34 -4.69
C VAL A 329 -35.95 11.28 -4.50
N ILE A 330 -36.78 11.41 -3.47
CA ILE A 330 -37.91 10.51 -3.20
C ILE A 330 -39.21 11.31 -3.23
N HIS A 331 -40.22 10.78 -3.92
CA HIS A 331 -41.56 11.38 -3.99
C HIS A 331 -42.13 11.57 -2.59
N GLY A 332 -42.59 12.79 -2.29
CA GLY A 332 -43.12 13.18 -0.98
C GLY A 332 -42.07 13.51 0.09
N LYS A 333 -40.79 13.21 -0.13
CA LYS A 333 -39.67 13.53 0.80
C LYS A 333 -38.68 14.56 0.24
N GLY A 334 -38.67 14.79 -1.07
CA GLY A 334 -37.71 15.68 -1.73
C GLY A 334 -36.32 15.03 -1.82
N THR A 335 -35.26 15.84 -1.85
CA THR A 335 -33.88 15.33 -1.88
C THR A 335 -33.49 14.80 -0.50
N VAL A 336 -33.16 13.51 -0.43
CA VAL A 336 -32.84 12.81 0.82
C VAL A 336 -31.34 12.66 1.07
N ALA A 337 -30.54 12.69 0.00
CA ALA A 337 -29.08 12.66 0.08
C ALA A 337 -28.46 13.24 -1.20
N THR A 338 -27.25 13.79 -1.09
CA THR A 338 -26.39 14.12 -2.25
C THR A 338 -25.17 13.20 -2.24
N LEU A 339 -24.96 12.48 -3.34
CA LEU A 339 -23.81 11.60 -3.56
C LEU A 339 -22.69 12.36 -4.26
N LYS A 340 -21.45 12.01 -3.95
CA LYS A 340 -20.23 12.63 -4.49
C LYS A 340 -19.34 11.60 -5.16
N THR A 341 -18.26 12.09 -5.76
CA THR A 341 -17.24 11.26 -6.41
C THR A 341 -16.76 10.15 -5.47
N GLY A 342 -16.76 8.91 -5.95
CA GLY A 342 -16.43 7.70 -5.20
C GLY A 342 -17.66 6.93 -4.68
N ASP A 343 -18.84 7.54 -4.66
CA ASP A 343 -20.09 6.92 -4.24
C ASP A 343 -20.70 6.05 -5.35
N ASP A 344 -21.53 5.08 -4.95
CA ASP A 344 -22.25 4.18 -5.86
C ASP A 344 -23.75 4.10 -5.52
N PHE A 345 -24.58 3.85 -6.54
CA PHE A 345 -26.03 3.82 -6.39
C PHE A 345 -26.73 2.94 -7.44
N GLY A 346 -27.97 2.54 -7.15
CA GLY A 346 -28.80 1.76 -8.06
C GLY A 346 -28.54 0.25 -8.05
N LYS A 347 -27.67 -0.26 -7.17
CA LYS A 347 -27.38 -1.69 -7.01
C LYS A 347 -28.60 -2.52 -6.58
N LEU A 348 -29.41 -1.97 -5.68
CA LEU A 348 -30.52 -2.68 -5.02
C LEU A 348 -31.55 -3.24 -6.00
N ALA A 349 -31.98 -2.41 -6.95
CA ALA A 349 -33.00 -2.77 -7.93
C ALA A 349 -32.56 -3.93 -8.85
N LEU A 350 -31.24 -4.15 -8.98
CA LEU A 350 -30.70 -5.29 -9.72
C LEU A 350 -30.78 -6.58 -8.91
N ILE A 351 -30.53 -6.52 -7.60
CA ILE A 351 -30.46 -7.68 -6.72
C ILE A 351 -31.86 -8.21 -6.40
N ASN A 352 -32.78 -7.32 -6.06
CA ASN A 352 -34.11 -7.70 -5.57
C ASN A 352 -35.15 -7.80 -6.69
N ASP A 353 -34.75 -7.57 -7.95
CA ASP A 353 -35.63 -7.44 -9.10
C ASP A 353 -36.84 -6.52 -8.82
N ALA A 354 -36.56 -5.37 -8.20
CA ALA A 354 -37.57 -4.44 -7.70
C ALA A 354 -37.49 -3.08 -8.42
N PRO A 355 -38.58 -2.31 -8.48
CA PRO A 355 -38.57 -0.95 -9.02
C PRO A 355 -37.60 -0.01 -8.27
N ARG A 356 -37.12 1.04 -8.94
CA ARG A 356 -36.26 2.08 -8.35
C ARG A 356 -36.94 2.72 -7.15
N ALA A 357 -36.26 2.73 -6.01
CA ALA A 357 -36.78 3.33 -4.78
C ALA A 357 -36.65 4.87 -4.72
N ALA A 358 -35.86 5.48 -5.61
CA ALA A 358 -35.61 6.91 -5.69
C ALA A 358 -35.29 7.34 -7.14
N THR A 359 -35.51 8.62 -7.43
CA THR A 359 -35.07 9.33 -8.64
C THR A 359 -33.64 9.84 -8.43
N ILE A 360 -32.79 9.75 -9.44
CA ILE A 360 -31.42 10.32 -9.39
C ILE A 360 -31.31 11.48 -10.37
N VAL A 361 -30.87 12.64 -9.88
CA VAL A 361 -30.74 13.88 -10.65
C VAL A 361 -29.31 14.39 -10.55
N LEU A 362 -28.70 14.81 -11.65
CA LEU A 362 -27.37 15.42 -11.63
C LEU A 362 -27.41 16.76 -10.92
N LYS A 363 -26.51 16.98 -9.96
CA LYS A 363 -26.42 18.24 -9.23
C LYS A 363 -25.51 19.25 -9.92
N GLU A 364 -24.49 18.78 -10.64
CA GLU A 364 -23.51 19.63 -11.32
C GLU A 364 -23.26 19.22 -12.78
N ASN A 365 -22.67 20.14 -13.54
CA ASN A 365 -22.28 19.92 -14.93
C ASN A 365 -21.11 18.95 -15.03
N ASN A 366 -20.98 18.26 -16.16
CA ASN A 366 -19.88 17.34 -16.48
C ASN A 366 -19.70 16.21 -15.44
N CYS A 367 -20.79 15.53 -15.08
CA CYS A 367 -20.71 14.33 -14.24
C CYS A 367 -20.24 13.13 -15.07
N HIS A 368 -19.35 12.33 -14.50
CA HIS A 368 -18.78 11.13 -15.12
C HIS A 368 -19.12 9.91 -14.26
N LEU A 369 -19.62 8.84 -14.87
CA LEU A 369 -20.06 7.63 -14.18
C LEU A 369 -19.45 6.38 -14.83
N LEU A 370 -19.25 5.35 -14.01
CA LEU A 370 -19.14 3.97 -14.49
C LEU A 370 -20.51 3.30 -14.35
N ARG A 371 -20.90 2.52 -15.35
CA ARG A 371 -22.16 1.80 -15.40
C ARG A 371 -21.94 0.31 -15.62
N VAL A 372 -22.69 -0.51 -14.89
CA VAL A 372 -22.78 -1.96 -15.08
C VAL A 372 -24.25 -2.33 -15.28
N ASP A 373 -24.56 -2.91 -16.42
CA ASP A 373 -25.94 -3.26 -16.79
C ASP A 373 -26.38 -4.58 -16.14
N LYS A 374 -27.69 -4.72 -15.88
CA LYS A 374 -28.31 -5.83 -15.11
C LYS A 374 -27.91 -7.21 -15.62
N GLU A 375 -27.96 -7.40 -16.94
CA GLU A 375 -27.62 -8.70 -17.55
C GLU A 375 -26.18 -9.10 -17.25
N HIS A 376 -25.25 -8.14 -17.34
CA HIS A 376 -23.85 -8.37 -17.04
C HIS A 376 -23.60 -8.52 -15.54
N PHE A 377 -24.27 -7.75 -14.69
CA PHE A 377 -24.23 -7.89 -13.23
C PHE A 377 -24.64 -9.31 -12.79
N ASN A 378 -25.79 -9.80 -13.29
CA ASN A 378 -26.29 -11.13 -13.00
C ASN A 378 -25.43 -12.23 -13.64
N ARG A 379 -24.82 -11.98 -14.81
CA ARG A 379 -23.87 -12.90 -15.42
C ARG A 379 -22.63 -13.08 -14.55
N ILE A 380 -22.01 -11.99 -14.07
CA ILE A 380 -20.84 -12.07 -13.18
C ILE A 380 -21.17 -12.87 -11.92
N LEU A 381 -22.31 -12.61 -11.28
CA LEU A 381 -22.69 -13.37 -10.08
C LEU A 381 -22.84 -14.87 -10.36
N ARG A 382 -23.51 -15.23 -11.46
CA ARG A 382 -23.65 -16.63 -11.89
C ARG A 382 -22.30 -17.25 -12.26
N ASP A 383 -21.43 -16.52 -12.93
CA ASP A 383 -20.11 -17.01 -13.34
C ASP A 383 -19.22 -17.24 -12.12
N VAL A 384 -19.26 -16.35 -11.11
CA VAL A 384 -18.56 -16.54 -9.84
C VAL A 384 -19.07 -17.79 -9.12
N GLU A 385 -20.39 -17.96 -9.00
CA GLU A 385 -20.98 -19.15 -8.40
C GLU A 385 -20.62 -20.43 -9.19
N ALA A 386 -20.71 -20.40 -10.52
CA ALA A 386 -20.37 -21.54 -11.37
C ALA A 386 -18.87 -21.89 -11.37
N ASN A 387 -18.00 -20.91 -11.10
CA ASN A 387 -16.56 -21.12 -10.96
C ASN A 387 -16.16 -21.47 -9.52
N THR A 388 -17.06 -21.35 -8.55
CA THR A 388 -16.79 -21.67 -7.14
C THR A 388 -17.22 -23.11 -6.84
N LEU A 389 -16.35 -23.89 -6.24
CA LEU A 389 -16.64 -25.23 -5.74
C LEU A 389 -16.56 -25.22 -4.21
N ARG A 390 -17.63 -25.62 -3.54
CA ARG A 390 -17.71 -25.71 -2.08
C ARG A 390 -17.79 -27.17 -1.68
N LEU A 391 -16.79 -27.64 -0.96
CA LEU A 391 -16.83 -28.95 -0.30
C LEU A 391 -17.50 -28.78 1.06
N GLN A 392 -18.43 -29.69 1.36
CA GLN A 392 -19.18 -29.70 2.61
C GLN A 392 -19.01 -31.01 3.35
N GLU A 393 -18.81 -30.92 4.66
CA GLU A 393 -18.83 -32.05 5.58
C GLU A 393 -19.88 -31.77 6.66
N HIS A 394 -20.75 -32.73 6.93
CA HIS A 394 -21.84 -32.58 7.89
C HIS A 394 -22.72 -31.33 7.65
N GLY A 395 -22.92 -30.94 6.39
CA GLY A 395 -23.72 -29.79 5.99
C GLY A 395 -23.07 -28.43 6.24
N LYS A 396 -21.77 -28.38 6.55
CA LYS A 396 -20.98 -27.14 6.68
C LYS A 396 -19.92 -27.08 5.59
N ASP A 397 -19.71 -25.90 5.02
CA ASP A 397 -18.58 -25.65 4.12
C ASP A 397 -17.28 -25.92 4.89
N VAL A 398 -16.36 -26.68 4.30
CA VAL A 398 -15.02 -26.99 4.86
C VAL A 398 -13.88 -26.56 3.94
N LEU A 399 -14.12 -26.44 2.63
CA LEU A 399 -13.16 -25.94 1.66
C LEU A 399 -13.90 -25.26 0.51
N VAL A 400 -13.44 -24.07 0.14
CA VAL A 400 -13.96 -23.28 -0.98
C VAL A 400 -12.85 -23.08 -1.99
N LEU A 401 -13.11 -23.53 -3.20
CA LEU A 401 -12.20 -23.47 -4.33
C LEU A 401 -12.76 -22.56 -5.42
N GLU A 402 -11.90 -21.83 -6.12
CA GLU A 402 -12.28 -21.06 -7.31
C GLU A 402 -11.54 -21.61 -8.54
N ARG A 403 -12.25 -21.76 -9.66
CA ARG A 403 -11.69 -22.27 -10.91
C ARG A 403 -10.75 -21.21 -11.51
N VAL A 404 -9.51 -21.61 -11.82
CA VAL A 404 -8.55 -20.72 -12.47
C VAL A 404 -8.99 -20.47 -13.92
N ALA A 405 -9.16 -19.21 -14.29
CA ALA A 405 -9.47 -18.84 -15.67
C ALA A 405 -8.32 -19.24 -16.61
N LYS A 406 -8.63 -19.93 -17.72
CA LYS A 406 -7.63 -20.33 -18.72
C LYS A 406 -7.06 -19.09 -19.41
N GLN A 407 -5.90 -18.59 -18.95
CA GLN A 407 -5.15 -17.60 -19.72
C GLN A 407 -4.52 -18.27 -20.95
N ARG A 408 -4.67 -17.66 -22.14
CA ARG A 408 -4.04 -18.16 -23.37
C ARG A 408 -2.52 -18.08 -23.21
N GLY A 409 -1.85 -19.24 -23.10
CA GLY A 409 -0.38 -19.34 -23.05
C GLY A 409 0.21 -19.77 -21.72
N GLN A 410 -0.57 -19.86 -20.64
CA GLN A 410 -0.14 -20.47 -19.37
C GLN A 410 -1.05 -21.66 -19.04
N HIS A 411 -0.49 -22.86 -19.04
CA HIS A 411 -1.14 -24.02 -18.44
C HIS A 411 -0.80 -24.00 -16.95
N SER A 412 -1.71 -23.47 -16.12
CA SER A 412 -1.67 -23.79 -14.69
C SER A 412 -1.85 -25.31 -14.57
N ALA A 413 -0.91 -25.99 -13.90
CA ALA A 413 -1.03 -27.41 -13.61
C ALA A 413 -2.31 -27.73 -12.82
N PHE A 414 -2.85 -26.73 -12.11
CA PHE A 414 -4.03 -26.86 -11.27
C PHE A 414 -5.22 -26.09 -11.82
N LYS A 415 -6.37 -26.78 -11.84
CA LYS A 415 -7.66 -26.24 -12.33
C LYS A 415 -8.35 -25.31 -11.32
N TYR A 416 -8.00 -25.41 -10.03
CA TYR A 416 -8.66 -24.69 -8.94
C TYR A 416 -7.66 -24.14 -7.92
N THR A 417 -7.94 -22.94 -7.39
CA THR A 417 -7.23 -22.28 -6.28
C THR A 417 -8.06 -22.32 -5.00
N VAL A 418 -7.40 -22.37 -3.84
CA VAL A 418 -8.08 -22.35 -2.54
C VAL A 418 -8.38 -20.91 -2.12
N MET A 419 -9.64 -20.63 -1.80
CA MET A 419 -10.10 -19.32 -1.34
C MET A 419 -10.26 -19.28 0.18
N SER A 420 -10.82 -20.34 0.74
CA SER A 420 -10.93 -20.53 2.18
C SER A 420 -11.09 -22.00 2.54
N GLY A 421 -10.78 -22.37 3.78
CA GLY A 421 -11.00 -23.74 4.27
C GLY A 421 -10.67 -23.90 5.74
N THR A 422 -11.03 -25.04 6.32
CA THR A 422 -10.53 -25.44 7.64
C THR A 422 -9.05 -25.82 7.53
N PRO A 423 -8.25 -25.61 8.59
CA PRO A 423 -6.82 -25.98 8.58
C PRO A 423 -6.58 -27.43 8.13
N ASN A 424 -7.31 -28.38 8.71
CA ASN A 424 -7.23 -29.80 8.39
C ASN A 424 -7.59 -30.08 6.92
N LYS A 425 -8.71 -29.53 6.42
CA LYS A 425 -9.13 -29.81 5.03
C LYS A 425 -8.20 -29.19 4.00
N MET A 426 -7.58 -28.06 4.31
CA MET A 426 -6.55 -27.47 3.46
C MET A 426 -5.28 -28.34 3.42
N LEU A 427 -4.85 -28.88 4.57
CA LEU A 427 -3.72 -29.81 4.65
C LEU A 427 -4.00 -31.11 3.89
N GLU A 428 -5.18 -31.71 4.08
CA GLU A 428 -5.65 -32.88 3.35
C GLU A 428 -5.59 -32.63 1.84
N HIS A 429 -6.20 -31.54 1.37
CA HIS A 429 -6.22 -31.18 -0.05
C HIS A 429 -4.80 -30.98 -0.63
N LEU A 430 -3.86 -30.44 0.15
CA LEU A 430 -2.45 -30.33 -0.25
C LEU A 430 -1.82 -31.71 -0.44
N LEU A 431 -1.93 -32.57 0.57
CA LEU A 431 -1.40 -33.93 0.55
C LEU A 431 -2.05 -34.75 -0.57
N GLU A 432 -3.32 -34.54 -0.90
CA GLU A 432 -4.00 -35.31 -1.93
C GLU A 432 -3.65 -34.88 -3.36
N THR A 433 -3.50 -33.57 -3.57
CA THR A 433 -3.61 -33.01 -4.93
C THR A 433 -2.45 -32.13 -5.37
N ARG A 434 -1.49 -31.82 -4.49
CA ARG A 434 -0.40 -30.85 -4.75
C ARG A 434 1.01 -31.41 -4.55
N LEU A 435 1.13 -32.65 -4.09
CA LEU A 435 2.41 -33.34 -3.86
C LEU A 435 2.48 -34.64 -4.70
N GLY A 436 3.68 -35.00 -5.14
CA GLY A 436 3.95 -36.16 -6.00
C GLY A 436 4.79 -35.86 -7.25
N GLN A 437 5.29 -36.92 -7.88
CA GLN A 437 6.23 -36.85 -9.02
C GLN A 437 5.65 -36.17 -10.29
N SER A 438 4.32 -36.10 -10.43
CA SER A 438 3.65 -35.49 -11.58
C SER A 438 3.52 -33.95 -11.50
N VAL A 439 3.92 -33.32 -10.40
CA VAL A 439 3.76 -31.87 -10.19
C VAL A 439 5.04 -31.13 -10.62
N SER A 440 5.05 -30.61 -11.85
CA SER A 440 6.13 -29.72 -12.32
C SER A 440 5.72 -28.24 -12.20
N GLY A 441 6.47 -27.46 -11.41
CA GLY A 441 6.24 -26.02 -11.21
C GLY A 441 6.16 -25.59 -9.74
N MET A 442 6.26 -24.28 -9.48
CA MET A 442 5.93 -23.72 -8.16
C MET A 442 4.41 -23.66 -8.02
N ASP A 443 3.85 -24.42 -7.08
CA ASP A 443 2.45 -24.28 -6.65
C ASP A 443 2.33 -23.12 -5.66
N PRO A 444 1.63 -22.03 -5.99
CA PRO A 444 1.41 -20.93 -5.06
C PRO A 444 0.67 -21.39 -3.80
N PHE A 445 -0.28 -22.32 -3.90
CA PHE A 445 -1.07 -22.75 -2.75
C PHE A 445 -0.20 -23.48 -1.71
N LEU A 446 0.63 -24.43 -2.15
CA LEU A 446 1.61 -25.09 -1.28
C LEU A 446 2.57 -24.09 -0.63
N ASP A 447 3.23 -23.23 -1.39
CA ASP A 447 4.21 -22.28 -0.82
C ASP A 447 3.52 -21.28 0.14
N ASP A 448 2.33 -20.79 -0.19
CA ASP A 448 1.57 -19.91 0.69
C ASP A 448 1.16 -20.61 1.99
N PHE A 449 0.76 -21.89 1.93
CA PHE A 449 0.43 -22.68 3.13
C PHE A 449 1.67 -22.84 4.01
N LEU A 450 2.79 -23.29 3.44
CA LEU A 450 4.06 -23.46 4.17
C LEU A 450 4.53 -22.14 4.80
N LEU A 451 4.32 -21.02 4.11
CA LEU A 451 4.70 -19.71 4.60
C LEU A 451 3.78 -19.14 5.68
N THR A 452 2.53 -19.59 5.78
CA THR A 452 1.53 -18.91 6.62
C THR A 452 0.79 -19.80 7.60
N HIS A 453 1.03 -21.13 7.59
CA HIS A 453 0.31 -22.08 8.45
C HIS A 453 0.35 -21.67 9.92
N ILE A 454 1.45 -21.10 10.42
CA ILE A 454 1.59 -20.66 11.81
C ILE A 454 0.50 -19.68 12.27
N VAL A 455 -0.21 -19.02 11.35
CA VAL A 455 -1.33 -18.10 11.65
C VAL A 455 -2.63 -18.85 11.97
N PHE A 456 -2.83 -20.04 11.42
CA PHE A 456 -4.11 -20.76 11.46
C PHE A 456 -4.00 -22.24 11.88
N MET A 457 -2.79 -22.78 11.90
CA MET A 457 -2.42 -24.15 12.25
C MET A 457 -1.03 -24.11 12.92
N PRO A 458 -0.98 -24.00 14.26
CA PRO A 458 0.26 -24.02 15.01
C PRO A 458 1.13 -25.23 14.65
N VAL A 459 2.45 -25.10 14.79
CA VAL A 459 3.42 -26.13 14.39
C VAL A 459 3.10 -27.49 15.02
N VAL A 460 2.80 -27.53 16.32
CA VAL A 460 2.45 -28.76 17.04
C VAL A 460 1.24 -29.43 16.41
N GLN A 461 0.16 -28.67 16.15
CA GLN A 461 -1.03 -29.19 15.50
C GLN A 461 -0.74 -29.71 14.08
N LEU A 462 0.09 -28.99 13.29
CA LEU A 462 0.46 -29.44 11.95
C LEU A 462 1.20 -30.78 12.00
N VAL A 463 2.15 -30.94 12.93
CA VAL A 463 2.90 -32.19 13.11
C VAL A 463 2.00 -33.32 13.56
N ASP A 464 1.12 -33.10 14.53
CA ASP A 464 0.16 -34.10 15.00
C ASP A 464 -0.73 -34.60 13.84
N GLU A 465 -1.21 -33.70 12.98
CA GLU A 465 -2.01 -34.06 11.82
C GLU A 465 -1.19 -34.81 10.76
N LEU A 466 0.05 -34.38 10.48
CA LEU A 466 0.95 -35.09 9.56
C LEU A 466 1.25 -36.50 10.07
N ALA A 467 1.47 -36.66 11.37
CA ALA A 467 1.65 -37.96 12.01
C ALA A 467 0.38 -38.80 11.86
N ASN A 468 -0.81 -38.24 12.10
CA ASN A 468 -2.07 -38.96 11.89
C ASN A 468 -2.21 -39.44 10.43
N TYR A 469 -1.92 -38.57 9.46
CA TYR A 469 -1.97 -38.95 8.03
C TYR A 469 -0.93 -40.01 7.66
N PHE A 470 0.26 -39.98 8.27
CA PHE A 470 1.30 -41.00 8.04
C PHE A 470 0.89 -42.36 8.62
N HIS A 471 0.18 -42.36 9.75
CA HIS A 471 -0.23 -43.56 10.49
C HIS A 471 -1.70 -43.97 10.28
N CYS A 472 -2.40 -43.40 9.29
CA CYS A 472 -3.82 -43.72 9.01
C CYS A 472 -4.09 -45.23 8.76
N ASP A 473 -3.06 -46.06 8.69
CA ASP A 473 -3.10 -47.53 8.56
C ASP A 473 -3.40 -48.31 9.84
N ALA A 474 -3.69 -47.68 10.98
CA ALA A 474 -3.90 -48.42 12.23
C ALA A 474 -5.22 -49.23 12.30
N HIS A 475 -6.06 -49.23 11.26
CA HIS A 475 -7.27 -50.06 11.20
C HIS A 475 -7.16 -51.16 10.13
N GLU A 476 -7.56 -52.38 10.52
CA GLU A 476 -7.38 -53.69 9.88
C GLU A 476 -8.02 -53.89 8.48
N GLU A 477 -8.17 -52.84 7.65
CA GLU A 477 -9.02 -52.83 6.44
C GLU A 477 -8.28 -52.70 5.09
N ALA A 478 -6.93 -52.65 5.03
CA ALA A 478 -6.19 -52.68 3.76
C ALA A 478 -6.26 -54.07 3.09
N GLN A 479 -7.40 -54.38 2.49
CA GLN A 479 -7.73 -55.71 1.96
C GLN A 479 -7.31 -55.89 0.49
N THR A 480 -7.06 -54.79 -0.25
CA THR A 480 -6.69 -54.84 -1.67
C THR A 480 -5.28 -54.28 -1.94
N PRO A 481 -4.62 -54.71 -3.04
CA PRO A 481 -3.35 -54.12 -3.49
C PRO A 481 -3.44 -52.62 -3.79
N GLU A 482 -4.61 -52.15 -4.23
CA GLU A 482 -4.89 -50.75 -4.57
C GLU A 482 -4.94 -49.87 -3.31
N ASP A 483 -5.52 -50.37 -2.22
CA ASP A 483 -5.50 -49.69 -0.92
C ASP A 483 -4.07 -49.53 -0.41
N ARG A 484 -3.26 -50.58 -0.56
CA ARG A 484 -1.85 -50.57 -0.16
C ARG A 484 -1.03 -49.55 -0.95
N GLU A 485 -1.23 -49.47 -2.27
CA GLU A 485 -0.58 -48.48 -3.13
C GLU A 485 -1.03 -47.05 -2.78
N TYR A 486 -2.33 -46.84 -2.52
CA TYR A 486 -2.86 -45.57 -2.06
C TYR A 486 -2.15 -45.12 -0.78
N ILE A 487 -2.17 -45.97 0.26
CA ILE A 487 -1.53 -45.75 1.55
C ILE A 487 -0.03 -45.37 1.41
N ILE A 488 0.73 -46.16 0.65
CA ILE A 488 2.15 -45.90 0.41
C ILE A 488 2.33 -44.53 -0.24
N ASN A 489 1.52 -44.20 -1.24
CA ASN A 489 1.56 -42.88 -1.87
C ASN A 489 1.26 -41.73 -0.89
N PHE A 490 0.38 -41.90 0.10
CA PHE A 490 0.15 -40.89 1.13
C PHE A 490 1.37 -40.70 2.02
N LYS A 491 2.00 -41.79 2.49
CA LYS A 491 3.25 -41.74 3.26
C LYS A 491 4.34 -40.98 2.50
N LYS A 492 4.50 -41.28 1.20
CA LYS A 492 5.42 -40.56 0.31
C LYS A 492 5.15 -39.06 0.25
N ARG A 493 3.87 -38.66 0.21
CA ARG A 493 3.49 -37.24 0.16
C ARG A 493 3.71 -36.52 1.48
N VAL A 494 3.56 -37.17 2.63
CA VAL A 494 3.95 -36.61 3.94
C VAL A 494 5.45 -36.35 3.99
N ILE A 495 6.29 -37.28 3.54
CA ILE A 495 7.75 -37.12 3.50
C ILE A 495 8.14 -35.96 2.57
N GLN A 496 7.49 -35.87 1.40
CA GLN A 496 7.69 -34.76 0.46
C GLN A 496 7.22 -33.42 1.05
N PHE A 497 6.11 -33.39 1.79
CA PHE A 497 5.64 -32.20 2.49
C PHE A 497 6.73 -31.71 3.46
N MET A 498 7.28 -32.59 4.29
CA MET A 498 8.34 -32.24 5.25
C MET A 498 9.57 -31.65 4.55
N GLN A 499 10.00 -32.24 3.44
CA GLN A 499 11.09 -31.69 2.63
C GLN A 499 10.76 -30.28 2.11
N LYS A 500 9.57 -30.09 1.53
CA LYS A 500 9.14 -28.80 0.97
C LYS A 500 9.00 -27.75 2.06
N TRP A 501 8.48 -28.11 3.22
CA TRP A 501 8.36 -27.23 4.38
C TRP A 501 9.73 -26.73 4.82
N VAL A 502 10.67 -27.64 5.09
CA VAL A 502 12.05 -27.30 5.46
C VAL A 502 12.73 -26.44 4.39
N MET A 503 12.54 -26.73 3.11
CA MET A 503 13.12 -25.90 2.04
C MET A 503 12.53 -24.49 1.98
N ALA A 504 11.22 -24.35 2.22
CA ALA A 504 10.52 -23.07 2.16
C ALA A 504 10.84 -22.20 3.39
N VAL A 505 10.73 -22.75 4.59
CA VAL A 505 10.81 -21.99 5.84
C VAL A 505 12.19 -22.07 6.50
N ARG A 506 13.07 -22.96 6.02
CA ARG A 506 14.45 -23.15 6.48
C ARG A 506 14.49 -23.54 7.97
N HIS A 507 15.42 -22.94 8.72
CA HIS A 507 15.69 -23.33 10.10
C HIS A 507 14.50 -23.15 11.05
N ALA A 508 13.52 -22.31 10.72
CA ALA A 508 12.33 -22.11 11.55
C ALA A 508 11.48 -23.39 11.69
N ALA A 509 11.58 -24.34 10.76
CA ALA A 509 10.92 -25.64 10.89
C ALA A 509 11.47 -26.45 12.08
N PHE A 510 12.73 -26.26 12.44
CA PHE A 510 13.42 -27.05 13.46
C PHE A 510 13.42 -26.39 14.85
N GLU A 511 12.75 -25.25 15.02
CA GLU A 511 12.71 -24.56 16.32
C GLU A 511 11.86 -25.28 17.36
N GLU A 512 10.83 -26.01 16.93
CA GLU A 512 9.94 -26.75 17.81
C GLU A 512 10.47 -28.18 18.02
N PRO A 513 10.72 -28.62 19.26
CA PRO A 513 11.28 -29.95 19.54
C PRO A 513 10.46 -31.10 18.95
N SER A 514 9.13 -31.00 19.00
CA SER A 514 8.22 -32.03 18.46
C SER A 514 8.39 -32.26 16.96
N VAL A 515 8.88 -31.25 16.21
CA VAL A 515 9.20 -31.42 14.78
C VAL A 515 10.46 -32.25 14.61
N CYS A 516 11.48 -32.01 15.43
CA CYS A 516 12.72 -32.79 15.40
C CYS A 516 12.44 -34.25 15.75
N ASP A 517 11.69 -34.50 16.83
CA ASP A 517 11.28 -35.83 17.25
C ASP A 517 10.52 -36.56 16.12
N PHE A 518 9.54 -35.88 15.51
CA PHE A 518 8.79 -36.44 14.37
C PHE A 518 9.66 -36.75 13.14
N ILE A 519 10.67 -35.93 12.84
CA ILE A 519 11.59 -36.19 11.73
C ILE A 519 12.46 -37.43 12.01
N GLU A 520 12.89 -37.62 13.25
CA GLU A 520 13.67 -38.79 13.66
C GLU A 520 12.84 -40.07 13.60
N ASP A 521 11.60 -40.03 14.12
CA ASP A 521 10.64 -41.14 14.04
C ASP A 521 10.34 -41.49 12.57
N LEU A 522 10.03 -40.48 11.75
CA LEU A 522 9.76 -40.66 10.32
C LEU A 522 10.96 -41.28 9.59
N ALA A 523 12.19 -40.89 9.93
CA ALA A 523 13.38 -41.47 9.32
C ALA A 523 13.54 -42.96 9.68
N ALA A 524 13.35 -43.32 10.95
CA ALA A 524 13.43 -44.71 11.41
C ALA A 524 12.38 -45.61 10.71
N GLU A 525 11.16 -45.11 10.55
CA GLU A 525 10.09 -45.85 9.88
C GLU A 525 10.31 -45.96 8.37
N VAL A 526 10.77 -44.90 7.71
CA VAL A 526 11.10 -44.92 6.27
C VAL A 526 12.25 -45.88 5.96
N GLU A 527 13.26 -45.96 6.83
CA GLU A 527 14.36 -46.92 6.68
C GLU A 527 13.93 -48.37 6.91
N ALA A 528 12.90 -48.60 7.72
CA ALA A 528 12.35 -49.92 8.01
C ALA A 528 11.40 -50.44 6.93
N ASP A 529 10.78 -49.56 6.13
CA ASP A 529 9.79 -49.90 5.10
C ASP A 529 10.42 -49.99 3.69
N PRO A 530 10.53 -51.20 3.09
CA PRO A 530 11.10 -51.38 1.75
C PRO A 530 10.37 -50.62 0.64
N ASP A 531 9.08 -50.33 0.80
CA ASP A 531 8.26 -49.66 -0.21
C ASP A 531 8.54 -48.12 -0.28
N LEU A 532 9.31 -47.58 0.67
CA LEU A 532 9.69 -46.17 0.80
C LEU A 532 11.18 -45.90 0.52
N ASN A 533 11.87 -46.83 -0.13
CA ASN A 533 13.32 -46.72 -0.40
C ASN A 533 13.71 -45.49 -1.26
N GLU A 534 12.84 -45.03 -2.16
CA GLU A 534 13.10 -43.81 -2.95
C GLU A 534 13.11 -42.55 -2.07
N GLU A 535 12.28 -42.54 -1.03
CA GLU A 535 12.09 -41.43 -0.10
C GLU A 535 13.15 -41.39 1.01
N THR A 536 13.90 -42.47 1.23
CA THR A 536 15.00 -42.52 2.21
C THR A 536 16.02 -41.40 1.97
N SER A 537 16.35 -41.12 0.71
CA SER A 537 17.27 -40.02 0.35
C SER A 537 16.72 -38.63 0.70
N ILE A 538 15.40 -38.47 0.63
CA ILE A 538 14.71 -37.21 0.93
C ILE A 538 14.77 -36.94 2.44
N ILE A 539 14.38 -37.92 3.26
CA ILE A 539 14.36 -37.77 4.71
C ILE A 539 15.78 -37.61 5.28
N HIS A 540 16.78 -38.32 4.71
CA HIS A 540 18.18 -38.15 5.12
C HIS A 540 18.72 -36.74 4.83
N ASN A 541 18.29 -36.12 3.72
CA ASN A 541 18.63 -34.71 3.45
C ASN A 541 17.96 -33.75 4.43
N VAL A 542 16.73 -34.05 4.89
CA VAL A 542 16.06 -33.29 5.96
C VAL A 542 16.83 -33.42 7.28
N LEU A 543 17.17 -34.64 7.70
CA LEU A 543 18.01 -34.90 8.87
C LEU A 543 19.35 -34.18 8.81
N THR A 544 20.01 -34.18 7.64
CA THR A 544 21.28 -33.46 7.45
C THR A 544 21.12 -31.96 7.65
N GLN A 545 20.03 -31.37 7.17
CA GLN A 545 19.74 -29.95 7.38
C GLN A 545 19.43 -29.63 8.85
N MET A 546 18.68 -30.50 9.52
CA MET A 546 18.39 -30.41 10.95
C MET A 546 19.68 -30.47 11.78
N ALA A 547 20.55 -31.45 11.53
CA ALA A 547 21.82 -31.60 12.22
C ALA A 547 22.73 -30.38 12.02
N ARG A 548 22.82 -29.83 10.80
CA ARG A 548 23.56 -28.59 10.53
C ARG A 548 23.01 -27.40 11.31
N TYR A 549 21.69 -27.28 11.42
CA TYR A 549 21.06 -26.22 12.21
C TYR A 549 21.35 -26.37 13.70
N GLN A 550 21.23 -27.58 14.25
CA GLN A 550 21.53 -27.86 15.64
C GLN A 550 23.01 -27.59 15.97
N GLU A 551 23.93 -27.95 15.06
CA GLU A 551 25.35 -27.64 15.19
C GLU A 551 25.60 -26.13 15.21
N ASP A 552 25.03 -25.37 14.26
CA ASP A 552 25.14 -23.90 14.24
C ASP A 552 24.55 -23.25 15.51
N ARG A 553 23.41 -23.78 16.00
CA ARG A 553 22.78 -23.31 17.23
C ARG A 553 23.66 -23.55 18.44
N ASN A 554 24.28 -24.72 18.54
CA ASN A 554 25.18 -25.07 19.64
C ASN A 554 26.48 -24.24 19.61
N GLN A 555 27.07 -24.03 18.43
CA GLN A 555 28.28 -23.21 18.26
C GLN A 555 28.05 -21.75 18.65
N ASN A 556 26.83 -21.25 18.42
CA ASN A 556 26.46 -19.86 18.64
C ASN A 556 25.50 -19.68 19.82
N ALA A 557 25.44 -20.64 20.77
CA ALA A 557 24.55 -20.56 21.92
C ALA A 557 25.04 -19.55 22.98
N GLY A 558 24.11 -18.92 23.68
CA GLY A 558 24.41 -18.06 24.83
C GLY A 558 25.15 -16.77 24.46
N GLN A 559 24.85 -16.19 23.28
CA GLN A 559 25.39 -14.89 22.91
C GLN A 559 24.96 -13.84 23.93
N LYS A 560 25.86 -12.89 24.19
CA LYS A 560 25.64 -11.82 25.16
C LYS A 560 25.59 -10.50 24.44
N TRP A 561 24.43 -9.89 24.53
CA TRP A 561 24.11 -8.61 23.94
C TRP A 561 24.14 -7.55 25.04
N LYS A 562 24.85 -6.45 24.77
CA LYS A 562 24.89 -5.30 25.68
C LYS A 562 24.52 -4.08 24.89
N LEU A 563 23.45 -3.40 25.28
CA LEU A 563 23.22 -2.06 24.75
C LEU A 563 24.24 -1.09 25.38
N PRO A 564 24.75 -0.14 24.59
CA PRO A 564 25.46 1.01 25.13
C PRO A 564 24.59 1.70 26.20
N THR A 565 25.26 2.43 27.09
CA THR A 565 24.69 3.32 28.12
C THR A 565 23.48 4.10 27.59
N ASN A 566 23.56 4.53 26.32
CA ASN A 566 22.59 5.41 25.67
C ASN A 566 21.58 4.67 24.75
N GLY A 567 21.45 3.34 24.90
CA GLY A 567 20.28 2.58 24.43
C GLY A 567 20.15 2.35 22.93
N GLN A 568 21.24 2.20 22.16
CA GLN A 568 21.21 1.82 20.75
C GLN A 568 21.37 0.29 20.55
N PRO A 569 20.33 -0.47 20.13
CA PRO A 569 20.40 -1.89 19.78
C PRO A 569 21.22 -2.16 18.51
N ILE A 570 21.52 -1.15 17.68
CA ILE A 570 22.30 -1.35 16.45
C ILE A 570 23.78 -1.60 16.81
N CYS A 571 24.25 -1.08 17.94
CA CYS A 571 25.57 -1.36 18.49
C CYS A 571 25.72 -2.79 19.02
N LEU A 572 24.63 -3.58 19.06
CA LEU A 572 24.73 -5.03 19.31
C LEU A 572 25.67 -5.70 18.31
N PHE A 573 25.71 -5.21 17.07
CA PHE A 573 26.54 -5.72 15.98
C PHE A 573 27.94 -5.09 15.90
N SER A 574 28.31 -4.23 16.87
CA SER A 574 29.59 -3.50 16.89
C SER A 574 30.70 -4.25 17.66
N GLY A 575 30.42 -5.45 18.20
CA GLY A 575 31.35 -6.23 19.00
C GLY A 575 32.20 -7.22 18.19
N ASN A 576 33.52 -6.99 18.17
CA ASN A 576 34.62 -7.84 17.69
C ASN A 576 34.68 -8.20 16.20
N ALA A 577 35.91 -8.13 15.70
CA ALA A 577 36.42 -8.25 14.32
C ALA A 577 36.15 -9.57 13.57
N THR A 578 35.00 -10.21 13.73
CA THR A 578 34.57 -11.32 12.87
C THR A 578 33.22 -11.01 12.23
N PRO A 579 33.17 -10.78 10.90
CA PRO A 579 31.95 -10.45 10.15
C PRO A 579 31.11 -11.72 9.90
N SER A 580 30.73 -12.41 10.97
CA SER A 580 29.74 -13.48 10.90
C SER A 580 28.36 -12.84 11.01
N LYS A 581 27.45 -13.26 10.13
CA LYS A 581 26.03 -12.90 10.10
C LYS A 581 25.37 -13.32 11.42
N THR A 582 25.51 -12.51 12.46
CA THR A 582 24.99 -12.83 13.77
C THR A 582 23.48 -12.62 13.77
N VAL A 583 22.74 -13.67 14.09
CA VAL A 583 21.28 -13.65 14.20
C VAL A 583 20.95 -13.55 15.67
N ILE A 584 20.11 -12.58 16.06
CA ILE A 584 19.62 -12.46 17.43
C ILE A 584 18.61 -13.58 17.68
N ARG A 585 18.85 -14.40 18.71
CA ARG A 585 18.01 -15.55 19.06
C ARG A 585 17.22 -15.31 20.36
N PRO A 586 16.11 -16.05 20.58
CA PRO A 586 15.28 -15.93 21.78
C PRO A 586 16.04 -16.13 23.09
N ASP A 587 16.98 -17.07 23.11
CA ASP A 587 17.71 -17.49 24.31
C ASP A 587 18.96 -16.64 24.59
N ASP A 588 19.27 -15.70 23.70
CA ASP A 588 20.42 -14.83 23.91
C ASP A 588 20.18 -13.89 25.08
N ASP A 589 21.21 -13.68 25.90
CA ASP A 589 21.12 -12.80 27.06
C ASP A 589 21.32 -11.35 26.63
N ILE A 590 20.47 -10.46 27.15
CA ILE A 590 20.64 -9.02 27.01
C ILE A 590 20.83 -8.34 28.36
N ILE A 591 21.80 -7.43 28.41
CA ILE A 591 22.03 -6.55 29.55
C ILE A 591 21.33 -5.21 29.28
N PHE A 592 20.34 -4.88 30.10
CA PHE A 592 19.47 -3.72 29.92
C PHE A 592 19.30 -2.91 31.21
N ARG A 593 19.16 -1.58 31.09
CA ARG A 593 18.88 -0.69 32.23
C ARG A 593 17.39 -0.36 32.32
N VAL A 594 16.82 -0.50 33.50
CA VAL A 594 15.43 -0.12 33.79
C VAL A 594 15.43 1.00 34.83
N TYR A 595 14.86 2.13 34.45
CA TYR A 595 14.91 3.39 35.20
C TYR A 595 13.65 3.61 36.06
N CYS A 596 13.78 4.44 37.09
CA CYS A 596 12.68 4.97 37.90
C CYS A 596 12.39 6.44 37.55
N ALA A 597 11.29 6.98 38.09
CA ALA A 597 10.91 8.38 37.87
C ALA A 597 11.96 9.40 38.33
N ASP A 598 12.78 9.05 39.33
CA ASP A 598 13.90 9.86 39.84
C ASP A 598 15.21 9.66 39.05
N HIS A 599 15.14 8.96 37.91
CA HIS A 599 16.25 8.63 37.01
C HIS A 599 17.32 7.69 37.62
N THR A 600 17.09 7.14 38.80
CA THR A 600 17.85 5.96 39.27
C THR A 600 17.51 4.74 38.42
N TYR A 601 18.39 3.75 38.36
CA TYR A 601 18.16 2.56 37.54
C TYR A 601 18.75 1.30 38.16
N CYS A 602 18.21 0.15 37.77
CA CYS A 602 18.85 -1.14 37.95
C CYS A 602 19.33 -1.69 36.60
N THR A 603 20.37 -2.51 36.63
CA THR A 603 20.81 -3.27 35.45
C THR A 603 20.31 -4.70 35.56
N LEU A 604 19.55 -5.12 34.57
CA LEU A 604 19.02 -6.48 34.45
C LEU A 604 19.77 -7.24 33.37
N ARG A 605 19.86 -8.56 33.55
CA ARG A 605 20.28 -9.52 32.54
C ARG A 605 19.15 -10.51 32.39
N PHE A 606 18.65 -10.69 31.18
CA PHE A 606 17.56 -11.60 30.89
C PHE A 606 17.59 -12.06 29.42
N PRO A 607 16.97 -13.20 29.07
CA PRO A 607 16.86 -13.64 27.68
C PRO A 607 16.05 -12.69 26.78
N MET A 608 16.35 -12.58 25.49
CA MET A 608 15.63 -11.69 24.55
C MET A 608 14.11 -11.89 24.50
N HIS A 609 13.62 -13.10 24.77
CA HIS A 609 12.19 -13.43 24.77
C HIS A 609 11.46 -13.07 26.09
N THR A 610 12.16 -12.52 27.09
CA THR A 610 11.57 -12.20 28.40
C THR A 610 10.39 -11.23 28.26
N THR A 611 9.30 -11.50 28.96
CA THR A 611 8.07 -10.71 28.92
C THR A 611 8.19 -9.41 29.71
N ALA A 612 7.32 -8.43 29.41
CA ALA A 612 7.22 -7.20 30.19
C ALA A 612 6.99 -7.47 31.68
N GLU A 613 6.16 -8.48 31.98
CA GLU A 613 5.84 -8.90 33.35
C GLU A 613 7.08 -9.33 34.13
N LEU A 614 7.91 -10.18 33.52
CA LEU A 614 9.13 -10.66 34.16
C LEU A 614 10.16 -9.53 34.31
N ILE A 615 10.28 -8.66 33.30
CA ILE A 615 11.19 -7.50 33.37
C ILE A 615 10.76 -6.55 34.50
N LYS A 616 9.47 -6.20 34.62
CA LYS A 616 8.97 -5.32 35.69
C LYS A 616 9.15 -5.96 37.07
N ALA A 617 8.91 -7.27 37.20
CA ALA A 617 9.08 -7.99 38.47
C ALA A 617 10.55 -8.02 38.91
N CYS A 618 11.47 -8.32 37.97
CA CYS A 618 12.91 -8.30 38.23
C CYS A 618 13.41 -6.89 38.59
N ALA A 619 12.89 -5.85 37.94
CA ALA A 619 13.22 -4.46 38.25
C ALA A 619 12.72 -4.09 39.66
N ALA A 620 11.48 -4.43 39.99
CA ALA A 620 10.87 -4.14 41.29
C ALA A 620 11.63 -4.78 42.45
N ASP A 621 12.05 -6.04 42.30
CA ASP A 621 12.85 -6.76 43.29
C ASP A 621 14.22 -6.07 43.50
N LYS A 622 14.96 -5.82 42.42
CA LYS A 622 16.29 -5.18 42.51
C LYS A 622 16.25 -3.74 43.03
N LEU A 623 15.19 -3.01 42.73
CA LEU A 623 15.00 -1.62 43.18
C LEU A 623 14.30 -1.54 44.55
N GLN A 624 13.91 -2.69 45.13
CA GLN A 624 13.18 -2.78 46.40
C GLN A 624 11.91 -1.91 46.40
N LEU A 625 11.17 -1.91 45.30
CA LEU A 625 9.89 -1.22 45.21
C LEU A 625 8.88 -1.97 46.10
N ASN A 626 8.46 -1.35 47.21
CA ASN A 626 7.48 -1.92 48.17
C ASN A 626 6.04 -1.96 47.61
N ARG A 627 5.86 -2.46 46.38
CA ARG A 627 4.59 -2.55 45.65
C ARG A 627 4.52 -3.87 44.90
N GLY A 628 3.31 -4.43 44.78
CA GLY A 628 3.11 -5.65 44.00
C GLY A 628 3.33 -5.43 42.50
N PRO A 629 3.69 -6.47 41.71
CA PRO A 629 3.84 -6.37 40.26
C PRO A 629 2.59 -5.84 39.53
N ASP A 630 1.41 -6.04 40.12
CA ASP A 630 0.12 -5.60 39.60
C ASP A 630 -0.10 -4.07 39.69
N ASP A 631 0.56 -3.40 40.63
CA ASP A 631 0.51 -1.93 40.79
C ASP A 631 1.51 -1.23 39.86
N LEU A 632 2.44 -1.99 39.29
CA LEU A 632 3.53 -1.50 38.46
C LEU A 632 3.24 -1.68 36.98
N CYS A 633 3.91 -0.86 36.18
CA CYS A 633 3.91 -0.92 34.73
C CYS A 633 5.32 -0.73 34.19
N LEU A 634 5.60 -1.40 33.08
CA LEU A 634 6.79 -1.20 32.30
C LEU A 634 6.47 -0.21 31.18
N VAL A 635 7.32 0.81 31.01
CA VAL A 635 7.00 1.96 30.16
C VAL A 635 8.21 2.35 29.33
N GLU A 636 8.03 2.51 28.02
CA GLU A 636 8.98 3.26 27.22
C GLU A 636 8.73 4.76 27.40
N VAL A 637 9.76 5.51 27.78
CA VAL A 637 9.79 6.97 27.71
C VAL A 637 10.64 7.34 26.50
N LYS A 638 10.01 7.99 25.51
CA LYS A 638 10.66 8.44 24.27
C LYS A 638 11.34 9.79 24.49
N SER A 639 12.29 10.15 23.62
CA SER A 639 13.04 11.43 23.71
C SER A 639 12.16 12.68 23.58
N ASN A 640 10.97 12.55 22.99
CA ASN A 640 9.97 13.62 22.89
C ASN A 640 9.06 13.76 24.13
N GLY A 641 9.24 12.91 25.15
CA GLY A 641 8.43 12.86 26.38
C GLY A 641 7.18 11.99 26.29
N GLU A 642 6.90 11.37 25.14
CA GLU A 642 5.79 10.43 24.99
C GLU A 642 6.06 9.14 25.76
N ARG A 643 5.02 8.58 26.38
CA ARG A 643 5.08 7.40 27.25
C ARG A 643 4.25 6.28 26.63
N SER A 644 4.88 5.15 26.35
CA SER A 644 4.21 3.96 25.80
C SER A 644 4.27 2.82 26.82
N VAL A 645 3.11 2.42 27.35
CA VAL A 645 3.00 1.37 28.37
C VAL A 645 2.98 0.00 27.70
N PHE A 646 3.83 -0.92 28.15
CA PHE A 646 3.83 -2.31 27.70
C PHE A 646 2.76 -3.13 28.43
N LYS A 647 2.17 -4.08 27.72
CA LYS A 647 1.30 -5.11 28.30
C LYS A 647 2.17 -6.23 28.86
N ASP A 648 1.67 -6.92 29.89
CA ASP A 648 2.41 -7.96 30.60
C ASP A 648 2.93 -9.09 29.69
N ASN A 649 2.16 -9.44 28.66
CA ASN A 649 2.51 -10.48 27.67
C ASN A 649 3.39 -9.97 26.52
N ASP A 650 3.79 -8.69 26.49
CA ASP A 650 4.66 -8.17 25.43
C ASP A 650 6.06 -8.78 25.55
N VAL A 651 6.65 -9.15 24.41
CA VAL A 651 7.97 -9.78 24.26
C VAL A 651 8.85 -8.99 23.29
N SER A 652 10.15 -9.29 23.22
CA SER A 652 11.10 -8.61 22.32
C SER A 652 11.23 -7.10 22.59
N ILE A 653 11.04 -6.70 23.86
CA ILE A 653 10.99 -5.29 24.28
C ILE A 653 12.30 -4.53 24.01
N PRO A 654 13.49 -5.07 24.31
CA PRO A 654 14.73 -4.29 24.20
C PRO A 654 15.05 -3.80 22.78
N THR A 655 14.68 -4.57 21.76
CA THR A 655 14.90 -4.22 20.35
C THR A 655 13.78 -3.34 19.78
N GLY A 656 12.57 -3.44 20.34
CA GLY A 656 11.38 -2.72 19.89
C GLY A 656 11.29 -1.24 20.28
N LEU A 657 12.24 -0.72 21.07
CA LEU A 657 12.26 0.69 21.49
C LEU A 657 12.56 1.66 20.33
N SER A 658 12.15 2.92 20.48
CA SER A 658 12.54 4.05 19.65
C SER A 658 14.05 4.34 19.75
N LEU A 659 14.60 5.11 18.80
CA LEU A 659 16.05 5.34 18.66
C LEU A 659 16.73 5.83 19.95
N ASN A 660 16.13 6.77 20.66
CA ASN A 660 16.61 7.22 21.96
C ASN A 660 15.64 6.87 23.09
N GLY A 661 14.75 5.88 22.90
CA GLY A 661 13.82 5.41 23.91
C GLY A 661 14.51 4.77 25.10
N ARG A 662 13.89 4.84 26.29
CA ARG A 662 14.38 4.24 27.53
C ARG A 662 13.27 3.53 28.27
N LEU A 663 13.63 2.46 28.96
CA LEU A 663 12.70 1.62 29.67
C LEU A 663 12.62 2.03 31.15
N PHE A 664 11.42 2.27 31.63
CA PHE A 664 11.12 2.68 33.00
C PHE A 664 10.17 1.68 33.66
N VAL A 665 10.29 1.56 34.98
CA VAL A 665 9.28 0.96 35.84
C VAL A 665 8.64 2.06 36.67
N SER A 666 7.31 2.09 36.71
CA SER A 666 6.56 3.07 37.50
C SER A 666 5.26 2.50 38.04
N VAL A 667 4.70 3.16 39.05
CA VAL A 667 3.35 2.90 39.54
C VAL A 667 2.36 3.43 38.50
N LYS A 668 1.27 2.68 38.26
CA LYS A 668 0.25 3.03 37.24
C LYS A 668 -0.31 4.44 37.41
N ASP A 669 -0.49 4.90 38.65
CA ASP A 669 -1.03 6.24 38.96
C ASP A 669 0.00 7.39 38.83
N HIS A 670 1.28 7.07 38.59
CA HIS A 670 2.38 8.03 38.54
C HIS A 670 3.10 8.05 37.20
N LEU A 671 2.44 7.59 36.13
CA LEU A 671 2.98 7.64 34.77
C LEU A 671 3.38 9.06 34.33
N ASP A 672 2.62 10.07 34.77
CA ASP A 672 2.88 11.45 34.39
C ASP A 672 4.17 12.04 34.97
N ALA A 673 4.71 11.44 36.04
CA ALA A 673 5.99 11.83 36.64
C ALA A 673 7.21 11.37 35.82
N LEU A 674 7.03 10.42 34.89
CA LEU A 674 8.11 9.95 34.03
C LEU A 674 8.51 11.02 33.02
N THR A 675 9.79 11.37 33.02
CA THR A 675 10.40 12.37 32.15
C THR A 675 11.61 11.79 31.41
N PRO A 676 11.92 12.27 30.19
CA PRO A 676 13.12 11.84 29.48
C PRO A 676 14.40 12.13 30.25
N LEU A 677 15.40 11.25 30.11
CA LEU A 677 16.76 11.47 30.59
C LEU A 677 17.47 12.53 29.73
N PRO A 678 18.41 13.32 30.28
CA PRO A 678 19.19 14.28 29.50
C PRO A 678 19.91 13.67 28.29
N GLU A 679 20.41 12.44 28.43
CA GLU A 679 21.06 11.69 27.34
C GLU A 679 20.13 11.32 26.17
N GLN A 680 18.81 11.38 26.34
CA GLN A 680 17.84 11.13 25.26
C GLN A 680 17.67 12.34 24.34
N GLU A 681 18.05 13.54 24.80
CA GLU A 681 17.92 14.80 24.04
C GLU A 681 19.20 15.21 23.30
N CYS A 682 20.35 14.65 23.68
CA CYS A 682 21.63 14.88 23.03
C CYS A 682 21.85 13.92 21.85
N PRO A 683 22.78 14.24 20.90
CA PRO A 683 23.24 13.26 19.94
C PRO A 683 23.78 12.03 20.67
N THR A 684 23.40 10.85 20.19
CA THR A 684 23.94 9.58 20.71
C THR A 684 25.46 9.52 20.63
N GLU A 685 26.05 8.66 21.46
CA GLU A 685 27.48 8.36 21.40
C GLU A 685 27.82 7.67 20.08
N GLY A 686 28.94 8.06 19.48
CA GLY A 686 29.43 7.53 18.21
C GLY A 686 30.77 8.16 17.88
N VAL A 687 31.44 7.64 16.86
CA VAL A 687 32.73 8.18 16.43
C VAL A 687 32.52 9.57 15.83
N ASP A 688 33.21 10.58 16.35
CA ASP A 688 33.15 11.93 15.83
C ASP A 688 34.15 12.09 14.68
N ILE A 689 33.67 12.08 13.44
CA ILE A 689 34.48 12.17 12.22
C ILE A 689 33.97 13.32 11.37
N ASP A 690 34.88 14.13 10.82
CA ASP A 690 34.50 15.11 9.80
C ASP A 690 34.05 14.38 8.52
N LEU A 691 32.73 14.32 8.31
CA LEU A 691 32.13 13.68 7.14
C LEU A 691 32.68 14.18 5.80
N GLU A 692 33.24 15.39 5.71
CA GLU A 692 33.82 15.90 4.47
C GLU A 692 35.00 15.04 3.99
N ILE A 693 35.77 14.43 4.91
CA ILE A 693 36.99 13.65 4.58
C ILE A 693 36.68 12.26 4.02
N LEU A 694 35.53 11.68 4.38
CA LEU A 694 35.18 10.31 4.00
C LEU A 694 34.74 10.23 2.53
N SER A 695 35.14 9.20 1.78
CA SER A 695 34.61 9.03 0.42
C SER A 695 33.12 8.70 0.44
N THR A 696 32.33 9.39 -0.38
CA THR A 696 30.89 9.09 -0.49
C THR A 696 30.64 7.67 -1.01
N LYS A 697 31.51 7.15 -1.88
CA LYS A 697 31.40 5.78 -2.40
C LYS A 697 31.74 4.74 -1.32
N GLU A 698 32.75 5.02 -0.48
CA GLU A 698 33.09 4.15 0.66
C GLU A 698 31.96 4.08 1.68
N LEU A 699 31.38 5.24 2.02
CA LEU A 699 30.20 5.30 2.88
C LEU A 699 29.04 4.47 2.31
N ALA A 700 28.70 4.66 1.04
CA ALA A 700 27.60 3.91 0.40
C ALA A 700 27.86 2.39 0.40
N TYR A 701 29.09 1.98 0.11
CA TYR A 701 29.48 0.57 0.10
C TYR A 701 29.30 -0.06 1.48
N HIS A 702 29.92 0.51 2.52
CA HIS A 702 29.86 -0.06 3.87
C HIS A 702 28.48 0.05 4.52
N ILE A 703 27.69 1.09 4.23
CA ILE A 703 26.27 1.14 4.63
C ILE A 703 25.51 -0.02 4.00
N THR A 704 25.75 -0.30 2.72
CA THR A 704 25.05 -1.37 1.99
C THR A 704 25.42 -2.76 2.49
N ILE A 705 26.71 -3.03 2.77
CA ILE A 705 27.14 -4.29 3.37
C ILE A 705 26.49 -4.47 4.75
N PHE A 706 26.54 -3.43 5.60
CA PHE A 706 25.97 -3.50 6.94
C PHE A 706 24.46 -3.73 6.93
N GLU A 707 23.72 -2.98 6.11
CA GLU A 707 22.27 -3.18 5.98
C GLU A 707 21.90 -4.51 5.32
N TRP A 708 22.75 -5.05 4.45
CA TRP A 708 22.54 -6.39 3.88
C TRP A 708 22.64 -7.47 4.94
N ASP A 709 23.59 -7.37 5.87
CA ASP A 709 23.73 -8.32 6.97
C ASP A 709 22.52 -8.26 7.91
N LEU A 710 22.05 -7.06 8.26
CA LEU A 710 20.81 -6.88 9.02
C LEU A 710 19.59 -7.46 8.29
N PHE A 711 19.44 -7.16 6.99
CA PHE A 711 18.34 -7.69 6.18
C PHE A 711 18.39 -9.22 6.03
N TRP A 712 19.60 -9.79 5.93
CA TRP A 712 19.79 -11.22 5.85
C TRP A 712 19.40 -11.94 7.14
N ALA A 713 19.65 -11.32 8.30
CA ALA A 713 19.31 -11.86 9.61
C ALA A 713 17.79 -11.95 9.85
N VAL A 714 16.97 -11.12 9.18
CA VAL A 714 15.51 -11.14 9.30
C VAL A 714 14.91 -12.45 8.77
N HIS A 715 14.30 -13.24 9.64
CA HIS A 715 13.51 -14.39 9.18
C HIS A 715 12.18 -13.96 8.57
N GLU A 716 11.67 -14.71 7.59
CA GLU A 716 10.38 -14.39 6.93
C GLU A 716 9.20 -14.44 7.92
N TYR A 717 9.24 -15.31 8.93
CA TYR A 717 8.21 -15.38 9.97
C TYR A 717 8.20 -14.19 10.92
N GLU A 718 9.32 -13.46 11.08
CA GLU A 718 9.32 -12.24 11.90
C GLU A 718 8.33 -11.20 11.36
N LEU A 719 8.08 -11.20 10.04
CA LEU A 719 7.07 -10.35 9.43
C LEU A 719 5.66 -10.73 9.89
N LEU A 720 5.34 -12.03 9.95
CA LEU A 720 4.04 -12.51 10.41
C LEU A 720 3.83 -12.22 11.89
N TYR A 721 4.84 -12.51 12.72
CA TYR A 721 4.81 -12.20 14.15
C TYR A 721 4.61 -10.70 14.39
N HIS A 722 5.30 -9.86 13.61
CA HIS A 722 5.13 -8.41 13.69
C HIS A 722 3.72 -7.98 13.25
N THR A 723 3.21 -8.47 12.12
CA THR A 723 1.93 -8.04 11.55
C THR A 723 0.72 -8.55 12.34
N PHE A 724 0.74 -9.79 12.84
CA PHE A 724 -0.36 -10.38 13.60
C PHE A 724 -0.23 -10.17 15.11
N GLY A 725 0.91 -9.66 15.59
CA GLY A 725 1.19 -9.40 17.00
C GLY A 725 2.03 -10.49 17.64
N ARG A 726 3.22 -10.13 18.13
CA ARG A 726 4.28 -11.05 18.60
C ARG A 726 3.83 -11.91 19.78
N HIS A 727 3.03 -11.33 20.68
CA HIS A 727 2.48 -12.00 21.86
C HIS A 727 1.55 -13.17 21.52
N HIS A 728 0.89 -13.16 20.34
CA HIS A 728 0.05 -14.28 19.91
C HIS A 728 0.87 -15.54 19.59
N PHE A 729 2.15 -15.38 19.25
CA PHE A 729 3.05 -16.48 18.90
C PHE A 729 4.04 -16.82 20.01
N GLY A 730 4.26 -15.91 20.98
CA GLY A 730 5.34 -16.04 21.95
C GLY A 730 6.74 -16.01 21.32
N LYS A 731 6.88 -15.42 20.13
CA LYS A 731 8.13 -15.36 19.36
C LYS A 731 8.65 -13.92 19.28
N ILE A 732 9.98 -13.77 19.24
CA ILE A 732 10.64 -12.46 19.09
C ILE A 732 10.68 -12.00 17.63
N THR A 733 10.92 -10.71 17.39
CA THR A 733 11.17 -10.15 16.05
C THR A 733 12.39 -9.23 16.06
N ALA A 734 13.40 -9.60 16.86
CA ALA A 734 14.54 -8.76 17.18
C ALA A 734 15.34 -8.34 15.94
N ASN A 735 15.53 -9.23 14.96
CA ASN A 735 16.29 -8.91 13.75
C ASN A 735 15.52 -7.92 12.87
N LEU A 736 14.20 -8.13 12.73
CA LEU A 736 13.33 -7.19 12.04
C LEU A 736 13.33 -5.81 12.73
N ASP A 737 13.23 -5.78 14.06
CA ASP A 737 13.24 -4.54 14.85
C ASP A 737 14.50 -3.72 14.61
N VAL A 738 15.67 -4.36 14.70
CA VAL A 738 16.96 -3.69 14.46
C VAL A 738 17.03 -3.16 13.03
N PHE A 739 16.59 -3.95 12.04
CA PHE A 739 16.63 -3.53 10.65
C PHE A 739 15.71 -2.33 10.36
N LEU A 740 14.49 -2.32 10.92
CA LEU A 740 13.57 -1.18 10.83
C LEU A 740 14.10 0.04 11.55
N ARG A 741 14.72 -0.16 12.72
CA ARG A 741 15.34 0.91 13.49
C ARG A 741 16.50 1.54 12.73
N ARG A 742 17.28 0.75 11.98
CA ARG A 742 18.37 1.25 11.13
C ARG A 742 17.89 2.24 10.07
N PHE A 743 16.71 2.04 9.50
CA PHE A 743 16.11 3.02 8.58
C PHE A 743 15.94 4.39 9.26
N ASN A 744 15.37 4.40 10.46
CA ASN A 744 15.18 5.63 11.23
C ASN A 744 16.52 6.24 11.64
N GLU A 745 17.50 5.43 12.05
CA GLU A 745 18.83 5.89 12.43
C GLU A 745 19.50 6.66 11.27
N VAL A 746 19.52 6.07 10.07
CA VAL A 746 20.05 6.74 8.87
C VAL A 746 19.28 8.02 8.57
N GLN A 747 17.95 8.00 8.63
CA GLN A 747 17.12 9.18 8.38
C GLN A 747 17.47 10.33 9.33
N TYR A 748 17.50 10.07 10.64
CA TYR A 748 17.76 11.08 11.65
C TYR A 748 19.24 11.47 11.73
N TRP A 749 20.17 10.60 11.35
CA TRP A 749 21.59 10.92 11.18
C TRP A 749 21.76 12.08 10.16
N ILE A 750 21.13 11.98 8.99
CA ILE A 750 21.17 13.05 7.98
C ILE A 750 20.70 14.38 8.55
N VAL A 751 19.58 14.37 9.28
CA VAL A 751 19.03 15.59 9.87
C VAL A 751 19.98 16.15 10.95
N THR A 752 20.48 15.29 11.82
CA THR A 752 21.38 15.63 12.94
C THR A 752 22.65 16.29 12.42
N GLU A 753 23.32 15.71 11.42
CA GLU A 753 24.54 16.28 10.82
C GLU A 753 24.31 17.66 10.20
N LEU A 754 23.21 17.84 9.48
CA LEU A 754 22.90 19.11 8.81
C LEU A 754 22.56 20.23 9.79
N VAL A 755 21.74 19.97 10.81
CA VAL A 755 21.35 20.99 11.79
C VAL A 755 22.43 21.23 12.86
N SER A 756 23.39 20.32 13.00
CA SER A 756 24.55 20.49 13.87
C SER A 756 25.70 21.25 13.20
N THR A 757 25.64 21.47 11.88
CA THR A 757 26.69 22.16 11.12
C THR A 757 26.42 23.67 11.01
N PRO A 758 27.11 24.55 11.76
CA PRO A 758 26.84 25.98 11.76
C PRO A 758 27.28 26.68 10.46
N SER A 759 28.38 26.21 9.85
CA SER A 759 28.94 26.81 8.63
C SER A 759 28.05 26.54 7.41
N LEU A 760 27.53 27.61 6.78
CA LEU A 760 26.71 27.52 5.56
C LEU A 760 27.44 26.80 4.41
N SER A 761 28.74 27.07 4.23
CA SER A 761 29.53 26.44 3.16
C SER A 761 29.65 24.93 3.38
N LYS A 762 29.96 24.52 4.62
CA LYS A 762 30.04 23.10 4.99
C LYS A 762 28.69 22.41 4.85
N ARG A 763 27.59 23.03 5.31
CA ARG A 763 26.22 22.49 5.13
C ARG A 763 25.87 22.25 3.66
N VAL A 764 26.18 23.22 2.80
CA VAL A 764 25.99 23.09 1.34
C VAL A 764 26.81 21.92 0.78
N GLY A 765 28.03 21.72 1.30
CA GLY A 765 28.87 20.55 1.01
C GLY A 765 28.21 19.23 1.44
N LEU A 766 27.69 19.16 2.66
CA LEU A 766 27.01 17.99 3.21
C LEU A 766 25.74 17.62 2.46
N VAL A 767 24.85 18.58 2.15
CA VAL A 767 23.65 18.33 1.33
C VAL A 767 24.04 17.71 -0.02
N ARG A 768 25.06 18.26 -0.68
CA ARG A 768 25.59 17.69 -1.93
C ARG A 768 26.12 16.27 -1.74
N LYS A 769 26.83 16.03 -0.62
CA LYS A 769 27.39 14.73 -0.27
C LYS A 769 26.27 13.70 -0.04
N PHE A 770 25.21 14.05 0.67
CA PHE A 770 24.07 13.16 0.93
C PHE A 770 23.23 12.87 -0.31
N ILE A 771 23.05 13.84 -1.22
CA ILE A 771 22.42 13.57 -2.52
C ILE A 771 23.26 12.56 -3.32
N LYS A 772 24.60 12.70 -3.31
CA LYS A 772 25.49 11.71 -3.94
C LYS A 772 25.45 10.35 -3.24
N LEU A 773 25.36 10.35 -1.91
CA LEU A 773 25.26 9.12 -1.11
C LEU A 773 24.00 8.33 -1.48
N ALA A 774 22.84 9.01 -1.54
CA ALA A 774 21.60 8.43 -2.01
C ALA A 774 21.73 7.87 -3.44
N ALA A 775 22.38 8.61 -4.35
CA ALA A 775 22.63 8.12 -5.71
C ALA A 775 23.41 6.79 -5.74
N TYR A 776 24.47 6.66 -4.95
CA TYR A 776 25.22 5.40 -4.83
C TYR A 776 24.41 4.28 -4.16
N CYS A 777 23.66 4.57 -3.10
CA CYS A 777 22.78 3.57 -2.47
C CYS A 777 21.74 3.04 -3.48
N LYS A 778 21.15 3.93 -4.31
CA LYS A 778 20.25 3.53 -5.39
C LYS A 778 20.95 2.68 -6.45
N GLU A 779 22.18 3.02 -6.83
CA GLU A 779 23.02 2.25 -7.77
C GLU A 779 23.31 0.84 -7.24
N TYR A 780 23.62 0.71 -5.95
CA TYR A 780 23.81 -0.58 -5.27
C TYR A 780 22.50 -1.33 -4.97
N GLN A 781 21.37 -0.81 -5.43
CA GLN A 781 20.03 -1.35 -5.17
C GLN A 781 19.72 -1.48 -3.66
N ASN A 782 20.37 -0.67 -2.82
CA ASN A 782 19.98 -0.48 -1.44
C ASN A 782 18.92 0.63 -1.36
N LEU A 783 17.67 0.25 -1.57
CA LEU A 783 16.55 1.19 -1.57
C LEU A 783 16.18 1.62 -0.15
N ASN A 784 16.48 0.80 0.86
CA ASN A 784 16.27 1.13 2.26
C ASN A 784 17.08 2.36 2.68
N ALA A 785 18.41 2.33 2.55
CA ALA A 785 19.27 3.48 2.82
C ALA A 785 18.97 4.67 1.88
N PHE A 786 18.73 4.41 0.60
CA PHE A 786 18.35 5.47 -0.36
C PHE A 786 17.16 6.29 0.14
N PHE A 787 16.05 5.63 0.52
CA PHE A 787 14.87 6.34 1.00
C PHE A 787 15.07 6.94 2.39
N ALA A 788 15.83 6.30 3.28
CA ALA A 788 16.17 6.90 4.57
C ALA A 788 16.89 8.24 4.38
N ILE A 789 17.86 8.31 3.46
CA ILE A 789 18.59 9.54 3.15
C ILE A 789 17.68 10.60 2.53
N VAL A 790 16.84 10.20 1.55
CA VAL A 790 15.89 11.12 0.90
C VAL A 790 14.92 11.69 1.91
N MET A 791 14.32 10.85 2.78
CA MET A 791 13.41 11.28 3.83
C MET A 791 14.10 12.16 4.89
N GLY A 792 15.38 11.92 5.19
CA GLY A 792 16.18 12.79 6.03
C GLY A 792 16.36 14.19 5.42
N LEU A 793 16.64 14.27 4.11
CA LEU A 793 16.75 15.53 3.38
C LEU A 793 15.40 16.26 3.23
N SER A 794 14.29 15.52 3.10
CA SER A 794 12.94 16.07 3.04
C SER A 794 12.35 16.41 4.42
N ASN A 795 13.07 16.13 5.52
CA ASN A 795 12.63 16.48 6.87
C ASN A 795 12.42 18.01 7.01
N MET A 796 11.39 18.42 7.74
CA MET A 796 11.04 19.83 7.93
C MET A 796 12.18 20.68 8.54
N ALA A 797 13.03 20.09 9.39
CA ALA A 797 14.19 20.77 9.94
C ALA A 797 15.29 21.04 8.89
N VAL A 798 15.31 20.29 7.79
CA VAL A 798 16.27 20.43 6.68
C VAL A 798 15.69 21.27 5.55
N THR A 799 14.46 21.00 5.11
CA THR A 799 13.81 21.69 3.98
C THR A 799 13.60 23.18 4.24
N ARG A 800 13.46 23.60 5.51
CA ARG A 800 13.35 25.02 5.90
C ARG A 800 14.65 25.83 5.77
N LEU A 801 15.80 25.18 5.56
CA LEU A 801 17.11 25.84 5.46
C LEU A 801 17.26 26.53 4.09
N HIS A 802 16.46 27.55 3.84
CA HIS A 802 16.34 28.21 2.53
C HIS A 802 17.69 28.72 2.02
N GLN A 803 18.55 29.29 2.87
CA GLN A 803 19.85 29.80 2.44
C GLN A 803 20.79 28.67 2.01
N THR A 804 20.70 27.52 2.67
CA THR A 804 21.42 26.30 2.29
C THR A 804 20.94 25.82 0.93
N TRP A 805 19.63 25.63 0.76
CA TRP A 805 19.04 25.11 -0.48
C TRP A 805 19.27 26.05 -1.67
N GLU A 806 19.20 27.37 -1.48
CA GLU A 806 19.47 28.39 -2.49
C GLU A 806 20.91 28.35 -3.02
N LYS A 807 21.88 27.87 -2.24
CA LYS A 807 23.27 27.71 -2.67
C LYS A 807 23.61 26.33 -3.24
N ILE A 808 22.67 25.39 -3.24
CA ILE A 808 22.86 24.08 -3.90
C ILE A 808 22.84 24.28 -5.43
N PRO A 809 23.83 23.78 -6.18
CA PRO A 809 23.81 23.85 -7.65
C PRO A 809 22.57 23.18 -8.25
N SER A 810 22.03 23.77 -9.33
CA SER A 810 20.79 23.31 -9.98
C SER A 810 20.83 21.82 -10.37
N LYS A 811 21.99 21.32 -10.80
CA LYS A 811 22.22 19.87 -11.08
C LYS A 811 21.80 18.98 -9.91
N PHE A 812 22.23 19.30 -8.69
CA PHE A 812 21.91 18.49 -7.50
C PHE A 812 20.46 18.66 -7.06
N ARG A 813 19.87 19.85 -7.24
CA ARG A 813 18.43 20.04 -6.97
C ARG A 813 17.57 19.19 -7.90
N LYS A 814 17.91 19.09 -9.18
CA LYS A 814 17.20 18.24 -10.15
C LYS A 814 17.28 16.76 -9.75
N ILE A 815 18.48 16.28 -9.42
CA ILE A 815 18.68 14.90 -8.93
C ILE A 815 17.82 14.62 -7.68
N PHE A 816 17.82 15.53 -6.72
CA PHE A 816 17.03 15.35 -5.49
C PHE A 816 15.53 15.33 -5.78
N GLN A 817 15.04 16.18 -6.69
CA GLN A 817 13.63 16.18 -7.11
C GLN A 817 13.22 14.85 -7.78
N GLU A 818 14.10 14.25 -8.58
CA GLU A 818 13.87 12.92 -9.15
C GLU A 818 13.80 11.84 -8.05
N PHE A 819 14.56 12.00 -6.96
CA PHE A 819 14.50 11.08 -5.82
C PHE A 819 13.20 11.22 -5.03
N GLU A 820 12.75 12.45 -4.76
CA GLU A 820 11.47 12.70 -4.08
C GLU A 820 10.28 12.16 -4.87
N ALA A 821 10.31 12.28 -6.20
CA ALA A 821 9.25 11.73 -7.07
C ALA A 821 9.10 10.20 -6.95
N LEU A 822 10.14 9.49 -6.50
CA LEU A 822 10.11 8.02 -6.40
C LEU A 822 9.32 7.52 -5.18
N ILE A 823 9.20 8.32 -4.12
CA ILE A 823 8.44 7.96 -2.90
C ILE A 823 7.00 8.50 -2.91
N ASP A 824 6.56 9.12 -4.01
CA ASP A 824 5.21 9.66 -4.17
C ASP A 824 4.14 8.60 -3.76
N PRO A 825 3.24 8.90 -2.80
CA PRO A 825 2.29 7.92 -2.27
C PRO A 825 1.09 7.66 -3.20
N SER A 826 0.93 8.45 -4.27
CA SER A 826 -0.18 8.36 -5.21
C SER A 826 -0.28 6.98 -5.82
N ARG A 827 -1.52 6.49 -5.95
CA ARG A 827 -1.83 5.17 -6.55
C ARG A 827 -1.01 4.04 -5.88
N ASN A 828 -0.93 4.08 -4.55
CA ASN A 828 -0.21 3.12 -3.72
C ASN A 828 1.29 3.03 -4.08
N HIS A 829 1.99 4.17 -4.07
CA HIS A 829 3.42 4.25 -4.39
C HIS A 829 3.80 3.69 -5.77
N ARG A 830 3.01 4.00 -6.81
CA ARG A 830 3.18 3.45 -8.17
C ARG A 830 4.59 3.71 -8.74
N ALA A 831 5.17 4.90 -8.50
CA ALA A 831 6.52 5.24 -8.97
C ALA A 831 7.57 4.26 -8.44
N TYR A 832 7.58 4.01 -7.14
CA TYR A 832 8.43 3.00 -6.50
C TYR A 832 8.17 1.60 -7.06
N ARG A 833 6.91 1.15 -7.14
CA ARG A 833 6.59 -0.21 -7.59
C ARG A 833 7.03 -0.47 -9.03
N VAL A 834 6.82 0.50 -9.93
CA VAL A 834 7.29 0.41 -11.33
C VAL A 834 8.81 0.38 -11.42
N PHE A 835 9.50 1.13 -10.56
CA PHE A 835 10.96 1.12 -10.52
C PHE A 835 11.51 -0.22 -10.01
N VAL A 836 11.01 -0.72 -8.87
CA VAL A 836 11.44 -2.00 -8.28
C VAL A 836 11.11 -3.18 -9.18
N GLY A 837 9.97 -3.16 -9.88
CA GLY A 837 9.60 -4.21 -10.83
C GLY A 837 10.59 -4.41 -11.99
N LYS A 838 11.54 -3.48 -12.20
CA LYS A 838 12.60 -3.59 -13.21
C LYS A 838 13.93 -4.11 -12.64
N LEU A 839 14.08 -4.17 -11.32
CA LEU A 839 15.33 -4.57 -10.67
C LEU A 839 15.41 -6.09 -10.55
N GLN A 840 16.64 -6.59 -10.47
CA GLN A 840 16.94 -8.00 -10.22
C GLN A 840 17.72 -8.14 -8.91
N PRO A 841 17.60 -9.25 -8.18
CA PRO A 841 18.39 -9.49 -6.98
C PRO A 841 19.89 -9.50 -7.31
N PRO A 842 20.76 -9.16 -6.33
CA PRO A 842 20.44 -8.78 -4.94
C PRO A 842 19.93 -7.34 -4.80
N LEU A 843 18.91 -7.10 -3.97
CA LEU A 843 18.47 -5.74 -3.60
C LEU A 843 17.96 -5.68 -2.16
N ILE A 844 18.05 -4.50 -1.53
CA ILE A 844 17.42 -4.24 -0.22
C ILE A 844 16.18 -3.37 -0.47
N PRO A 845 14.95 -3.88 -0.22
CA PRO A 845 13.73 -3.17 -0.54
C PRO A 845 13.44 -2.03 0.45
N PHE A 846 12.50 -1.16 0.12
CA PHE A 846 11.96 -0.19 1.06
C PHE A 846 11.03 -0.88 2.07
N MET A 847 11.62 -1.42 3.14
CA MET A 847 10.90 -2.26 4.13
C MET A 847 9.69 -1.61 4.79
N PRO A 848 9.70 -0.32 5.19
CA PRO A 848 8.53 0.33 5.75
C PRO A 848 7.27 0.23 4.86
N LEU A 849 7.44 0.29 3.54
CA LEU A 849 6.32 0.14 2.60
C LEU A 849 5.83 -1.31 2.50
N LEU A 850 6.73 -2.30 2.54
CA LEU A 850 6.35 -3.71 2.54
C LEU A 850 5.59 -4.11 3.82
N LEU A 851 6.02 -3.62 4.98
CA LEU A 851 5.29 -3.84 6.24
C LEU A 851 3.96 -3.11 6.25
N LYS A 852 3.89 -1.89 5.71
CA LYS A 852 2.63 -1.18 5.51
C LYS A 852 1.67 -2.03 4.66
N ASP A 853 2.13 -2.62 3.56
CA ASP A 853 1.29 -3.50 2.72
C ASP A 853 0.73 -4.68 3.55
N MET A 854 1.55 -5.32 4.38
CA MET A 854 1.11 -6.41 5.25
C MET A 854 0.14 -5.95 6.33
N THR A 855 0.40 -4.83 7.02
CA THR A 855 -0.50 -4.27 8.04
C THR A 855 -1.86 -3.93 7.43
N PHE A 856 -1.89 -3.26 6.27
CA PHE A 856 -3.15 -2.93 5.59
C PHE A 856 -3.90 -4.17 5.13
N ALA A 857 -3.20 -5.19 4.63
CA ALA A 857 -3.83 -6.46 4.26
C ALA A 857 -4.30 -7.24 5.50
N HIS A 858 -3.63 -7.11 6.65
CA HIS A 858 -4.07 -7.72 7.90
C HIS A 858 -5.31 -7.04 8.49
N GLU A 859 -5.32 -5.72 8.57
CA GLU A 859 -6.43 -4.93 9.12
C GLU A 859 -7.63 -4.88 8.17
N GLY A 860 -7.39 -4.91 6.87
CA GLY A 860 -8.43 -4.82 5.84
C GLY A 860 -9.17 -6.13 5.57
N ASN A 861 -8.60 -7.28 5.95
CA ASN A 861 -9.16 -8.60 5.65
C ASN A 861 -9.27 -9.43 6.93
N LYS A 862 -10.44 -10.03 7.18
CA LYS A 862 -10.61 -10.97 8.29
C LYS A 862 -9.75 -12.22 8.07
N THR A 863 -9.12 -12.72 9.13
CA THR A 863 -8.32 -13.97 9.09
C THR A 863 -9.21 -15.21 8.96
N SER A 864 -10.42 -15.17 9.53
CA SER A 864 -11.42 -16.22 9.35
C SER A 864 -12.80 -15.62 9.05
N LEU A 865 -13.55 -16.32 8.19
CA LEU A 865 -14.92 -16.03 7.77
C LEU A 865 -15.74 -17.32 7.92
N ASP A 866 -16.83 -17.27 8.70
CA ASP A 866 -17.73 -18.41 8.93
C ASP A 866 -17.03 -19.70 9.41
N GLY A 867 -15.96 -19.54 10.20
CA GLY A 867 -15.16 -20.65 10.72
C GLY A 867 -14.10 -21.19 9.75
N LEU A 868 -14.03 -20.65 8.53
CA LEU A 868 -13.00 -20.99 7.54
C LEU A 868 -11.87 -19.97 7.56
N VAL A 869 -10.63 -20.43 7.39
CA VAL A 869 -9.46 -19.57 7.21
C VAL A 869 -9.59 -18.87 5.86
N ASN A 870 -9.42 -17.55 5.86
CA ASN A 870 -9.39 -16.76 4.63
C ASN A 870 -8.03 -16.96 3.94
N PHE A 871 -7.95 -17.87 2.98
CA PHE A 871 -6.70 -18.21 2.32
C PHE A 871 -6.28 -17.16 1.28
N GLU A 872 -7.22 -16.35 0.76
CA GLU A 872 -6.88 -15.16 -0.05
C GLU A 872 -6.04 -14.16 0.78
N LYS A 873 -6.40 -13.95 2.06
CA LYS A 873 -5.56 -13.15 2.99
C LYS A 873 -4.19 -13.78 3.16
N MET A 874 -4.10 -15.09 3.33
CA MET A 874 -2.82 -15.80 3.48
C MET A 874 -1.94 -15.64 2.24
N HIS A 875 -2.52 -15.75 1.04
CA HIS A 875 -1.85 -15.46 -0.23
C HIS A 875 -1.25 -14.05 -0.26
N MET A 876 -1.99 -13.03 0.20
CA MET A 876 -1.49 -11.66 0.30
C MET A 876 -0.28 -11.53 1.24
N MET A 877 -0.29 -12.23 2.38
CA MET A 877 0.85 -12.24 3.32
C MET A 877 2.07 -12.91 2.68
N ALA A 878 1.88 -14.11 2.12
CA ALA A 878 2.93 -14.90 1.49
C ALA A 878 3.57 -14.18 0.30
N GLN A 879 2.80 -13.38 -0.47
CA GLN A 879 3.33 -12.56 -1.55
C GLN A 879 4.41 -11.58 -1.07
N THR A 880 4.24 -10.94 0.09
CA THR A 880 5.25 -10.05 0.65
C THR A 880 6.48 -10.82 1.14
N MET A 881 6.28 -11.97 1.77
CA MET A 881 7.37 -12.86 2.21
C MET A 881 8.20 -13.36 1.02
N ARG A 882 7.55 -13.80 -0.06
CA ARG A 882 8.20 -14.16 -1.33
C ARG A 882 8.96 -13.00 -1.96
N THR A 883 8.44 -11.77 -1.84
CA THR A 883 9.14 -10.57 -2.31
C THR A 883 10.47 -10.40 -1.58
N ILE A 884 10.48 -10.57 -0.24
CA ILE A 884 11.73 -10.55 0.54
C ILE A 884 12.67 -11.68 0.13
N ARG A 885 12.15 -12.90 -0.02
CA ARG A 885 12.93 -14.06 -0.49
C ARG A 885 13.58 -13.79 -1.84
N PHE A 886 12.84 -13.19 -2.78
CA PHE A 886 13.35 -12.77 -4.08
C PHE A 886 14.46 -11.74 -3.95
N CYS A 887 14.26 -10.68 -3.16
CA CYS A 887 15.27 -9.62 -2.95
C CYS A 887 16.65 -10.17 -2.52
N ARG A 888 16.67 -11.26 -1.74
CA ARG A 888 17.89 -11.92 -1.23
C ARG A 888 18.23 -13.25 -1.90
N SER A 889 17.67 -13.54 -3.07
CA SER A 889 17.89 -14.84 -3.74
C SER A 889 19.27 -14.98 -4.40
N ARG A 890 20.07 -13.92 -4.43
CA ARG A 890 21.45 -13.88 -4.92
C ARG A 890 22.34 -13.26 -3.86
N SER A 891 23.62 -13.63 -3.84
CA SER A 891 24.62 -13.03 -2.95
C SER A 891 24.91 -11.58 -3.35
N LEU A 892 25.20 -10.75 -2.36
CA LEU A 892 25.64 -9.37 -2.59
C LEU A 892 27.09 -9.35 -3.10
N GLY A 893 27.29 -9.02 -4.37
CA GLY A 893 28.60 -8.89 -5.00
C GLY A 893 28.93 -7.45 -5.33
N LEU A 894 29.47 -6.70 -4.37
CA LEU A 894 29.93 -5.32 -4.56
C LEU A 894 31.46 -5.25 -4.55
N GLU A 895 32.05 -4.50 -5.48
CA GLU A 895 33.50 -4.26 -5.50
C GLU A 895 33.92 -3.33 -4.35
N PRO A 896 34.87 -3.77 -3.49
CA PRO A 896 35.32 -2.97 -2.36
C PRO A 896 36.11 -1.73 -2.81
N PRO A 897 35.92 -0.57 -2.16
CA PRO A 897 36.72 0.63 -2.38
C PRO A 897 38.15 0.49 -1.81
N SER A 898 39.03 1.45 -2.12
CA SER A 898 40.45 1.42 -1.71
C SER A 898 40.64 1.49 -0.18
N PRO A 899 41.56 0.72 0.43
CA PRO A 899 41.53 0.40 1.87
C PRO A 899 42.14 1.47 2.80
N LYS A 900 42.13 2.77 2.47
CA LYS A 900 42.94 3.76 3.23
C LYS A 900 42.50 3.97 4.69
N SER A 901 41.25 3.64 5.06
CA SER A 901 40.71 3.81 6.43
C SER A 901 39.48 2.92 6.74
N GLU A 902 39.47 1.68 6.26
CA GLU A 902 38.29 0.79 6.33
C GLU A 902 37.74 0.58 7.77
N GLY A 903 38.61 0.37 8.75
CA GLY A 903 38.19 0.13 10.14
C GLY A 903 37.47 1.32 10.78
N GLU A 904 37.94 2.53 10.50
CA GLU A 904 37.35 3.77 11.01
C GLU A 904 35.97 4.04 10.37
N VAL A 905 35.85 3.82 9.05
CA VAL A 905 34.57 3.96 8.33
C VAL A 905 33.54 2.94 8.81
N ARG A 906 33.94 1.68 9.00
CA ARG A 906 33.05 0.63 9.53
C ARG A 906 32.59 0.97 10.95
N SER A 907 33.50 1.44 11.82
CA SER A 907 33.16 1.85 13.18
C SER A 907 32.14 2.99 13.19
N TYR A 908 32.34 4.00 12.35
CA TYR A 908 31.43 5.14 12.20
C TYR A 908 30.03 4.71 11.72
N ILE A 909 29.96 3.85 10.71
CA ILE A 909 28.68 3.37 10.13
C ILE A 909 27.89 2.49 11.10
N SER A 910 28.59 1.76 11.98
CA SER A 910 27.96 0.86 12.95
C SER A 910 27.23 1.59 14.09
N SER A 911 27.50 2.88 14.30
CA SER A 911 26.95 3.66 15.42
C SER A 911 26.88 5.14 15.04
N PHE A 912 25.80 5.56 14.37
CA PHE A 912 25.65 6.97 14.00
C PHE A 912 25.28 7.82 15.21
N ARG A 913 25.77 9.06 15.23
CA ARG A 913 25.35 10.10 16.18
C ARG A 913 24.01 10.68 15.72
N VAL A 914 22.97 10.51 16.52
CA VAL A 914 21.58 10.79 16.13
C VAL A 914 20.82 11.49 17.25
N ILE A 915 20.02 12.49 16.87
CA ILE A 915 18.91 13.04 17.66
C ILE A 915 17.62 12.62 16.95
N ASP A 916 16.71 11.93 17.65
CA ASP A 916 15.41 11.52 17.11
C ASP A 916 14.24 12.45 17.54
N ASN A 917 14.48 13.34 18.52
CA ASN A 917 13.50 14.33 18.94
C ASN A 917 13.36 15.45 17.90
N GLN A 918 12.28 15.40 17.12
CA GLN A 918 11.99 16.38 16.07
C GLN A 918 11.91 17.82 16.59
N ARG A 919 11.46 18.06 17.83
CA ARG A 919 11.38 19.41 18.41
C ARG A 919 12.78 20.00 18.61
N VAL A 920 13.72 19.19 19.09
CA VAL A 920 15.13 19.58 19.27
C VAL A 920 15.77 19.88 17.91
N LEU A 921 15.59 19.00 16.92
CA LEU A 921 16.10 19.19 15.56
C LEU A 921 15.56 20.48 14.92
N THR A 922 14.27 20.77 15.06
CA THR A 922 13.67 22.01 14.57
C THR A 922 14.23 23.24 15.27
N ALA A 923 14.44 23.18 16.59
CA ALA A 923 15.06 24.27 17.35
C ALA A 923 16.52 24.51 16.92
N MET A 924 17.30 23.45 16.69
CA MET A 924 18.67 23.57 16.17
C MET A 924 18.68 24.18 14.76
N SER A 925 17.80 23.72 13.88
CA SER A 925 17.63 24.31 12.54
C SER A 925 17.32 25.81 12.60
N GLN A 926 16.44 26.24 13.51
CA GLN A 926 16.12 27.66 13.71
C GLN A 926 17.32 28.48 14.21
N LYS A 927 18.18 27.89 15.04
CA LYS A 927 19.43 28.55 15.48
C LYS A 927 20.42 28.73 14.34
N VAL A 928 20.52 27.74 13.44
CA VAL A 928 21.45 27.78 12.30
C VAL A 928 20.95 28.70 11.18
N GLU A 929 19.65 28.70 10.88
CA GLU A 929 19.01 29.63 9.97
C GLU A 929 17.70 30.18 10.57
N PRO A 930 17.73 31.35 11.25
CA PRO A 930 16.54 31.98 11.79
C PRO A 930 15.54 32.38 10.70
N THR A 931 14.25 32.16 10.94
CA THR A 931 13.19 32.60 10.03
C THR A 931 13.15 34.13 10.03
N ARG A 932 13.31 34.80 8.88
CA ARG A 932 13.10 36.25 8.79
C ARG A 932 11.67 36.55 9.23
N LYS A 933 11.50 37.29 10.34
CA LYS A 933 10.22 37.95 10.61
C LYS A 933 10.01 38.94 9.46
N LEU A 934 8.97 38.70 8.66
CA LEU A 934 8.42 39.75 7.80
C LEU A 934 7.95 40.84 8.77
N ASN A 935 8.70 41.93 8.84
CA ASN A 935 8.27 43.16 9.51
C ASN A 935 7.24 43.88 8.64
#